data_AF-A0A971NYZ2-F1
#
_entry.id   AF-A0A971NYZ2-F1
#
_cell.length_a   1.000
_cell.length_b   1.000
_cell.length_c   1.000
_cell.angle_alpha   90.00
_cell.angle_beta   90.00
_cell.angle_gamma   90.00
#
_symmetry.space_group_name_H-M   'P 1'
#
loop_
_entity.id
_entity.type
_entity.pdbx_description
1 polymer ?
#
loop_
_entity_poly.entity_id
_entity_poly.type
_entity_poly.pdbx_seq_one_letter_code
_entity_poly.pdbx_strand_id
1 'polypeptide(L)'
;MQIADVFISFLSVCALGTFLVLKCRIPAGFAPLVAMCAVPLWFALFGMVGLLGLGSWLWYLLCAGLLALALLWRRKQNNYRALLSPGSLFFVLAALATLIFLAIRQPIISQWDEFSLWGTIVKLMKGSGELYTTAEMGWAWPATQLPTLPTIGYFTQVLGDYAAWKIYAGYALLTLAVVAALMGQLSFKQYKIVVPLGVAGLLVPWFFSVGAARIFYVKPIWLNSYADIPAGMLFGGVLLLYLGLREAKGPLWPVGLALAALSMTKENTFLFALVLVLFIACDLLLFGDKPSESNVPAKGGTLRQQLSQQRLPGKLGRCFIFLLLALLPYLIWNQYIGWVVAQRQASGLSVQASEPLLQVLLNCMAMLLGFQPRTEQFQLALDNMLEAFVSPGQKITMAGTGLMTVCLILILFALAALLTADKQLRKRTFVAMGVSTLGFAGYYLELIFSYGRVFSAEQAASLESYSRYLSSYYTGWFLIALIFLGMAARKERPYGIASCGVLALAGTMLVLCNTLLPMQYNDIGYPDAHYRELRAEQAVADTVLEQLEPGDRLFFVSQRDDFGEKWFHYSYYMLPAILDFSGVPDKEGGIGGGGGTFGLPGQGGGIPSYHAYTPEELLAYITGNGCDYIFFENLDKAFIRAYKTLFSDGLAAAKRGDTMLYRVETAAGETVLTPVLD
;
A
#
# COMPACT_ATOMS: atom_id res chain seq x y z
N MET A 1 -21.30 -14.03 13.18
CA MET A 1 -21.15 -13.25 11.93
C MET A 1 -20.63 -11.85 12.28
N GLN A 2 -19.31 -11.66 12.31
CA GLN A 2 -18.62 -10.41 12.70
C GLN A 2 -18.64 -9.35 11.59
N ILE A 3 -19.81 -9.13 11.02
CA ILE A 3 -19.97 -8.18 9.91
C ILE A 3 -20.03 -6.76 10.47
N ALA A 4 -20.70 -6.56 11.61
CA ALA A 4 -20.97 -5.24 12.18
C ALA A 4 -19.71 -4.39 12.45
N ASP A 5 -18.59 -5.02 12.77
CA ASP A 5 -17.38 -4.33 13.25
C ASP A 5 -16.75 -3.42 12.19
N VAL A 6 -16.63 -3.90 10.95
CA VAL A 6 -16.09 -3.08 9.85
C VAL A 6 -17.03 -1.94 9.48
N PHE A 7 -18.34 -2.14 9.63
CA PHE A 7 -19.31 -1.06 9.43
C PHE A 7 -19.13 0.05 10.48
N ILE A 8 -18.71 -0.25 11.70
CA ILE A 8 -18.40 0.78 12.70
C ILE A 8 -17.18 1.61 12.27
N SER A 9 -16.12 0.97 11.75
CA SER A 9 -14.99 1.66 11.13
C SER A 9 -15.47 2.60 10.00
N PHE A 10 -16.26 2.09 9.06
CA PHE A 10 -16.85 2.90 8.00
C PHE A 10 -17.72 4.05 8.51
N LEU A 11 -18.58 3.80 9.51
CA LEU A 11 -19.41 4.83 10.13
C LEU A 11 -18.58 5.91 10.81
N SER A 12 -17.41 5.58 11.39
CA SER A 12 -16.50 6.58 11.97
C SER A 12 -15.95 7.54 10.89
N VAL A 13 -15.65 7.03 9.69
CA VAL A 13 -15.24 7.83 8.52
C VAL A 13 -16.39 8.75 8.07
N CYS A 14 -17.62 8.23 8.00
CA CYS A 14 -18.81 9.03 7.68
C CYS A 14 -19.11 10.09 8.76
N ALA A 15 -18.88 9.76 10.03
CA ALA A 15 -19.07 10.65 11.18
C ALA A 15 -18.10 11.84 11.12
N LEU A 16 -16.80 11.56 10.95
CA LEU A 16 -15.78 12.58 10.73
C LEU A 16 -16.08 13.39 9.46
N GLY A 17 -16.44 12.72 8.35
CA GLY A 17 -16.83 13.37 7.11
C GLY A 17 -17.99 14.36 7.27
N THR A 18 -19.01 13.99 8.05
CA THR A 18 -20.16 14.87 8.36
C THR A 18 -19.72 16.13 9.10
N PHE A 19 -18.84 15.98 10.09
CA PHE A 19 -18.26 17.12 10.81
C PHE A 19 -17.44 18.03 9.87
N LEU A 20 -16.59 17.43 9.04
CA LEU A 20 -15.76 18.15 8.07
C LEU A 20 -16.59 18.98 7.09
N VAL A 21 -17.75 18.46 6.64
CA VAL A 21 -18.66 19.19 5.75
C VAL A 21 -19.36 20.33 6.49
N LEU A 22 -20.03 20.03 7.60
CA LEU A 22 -20.91 20.99 8.26
C LEU A 22 -20.15 22.07 9.02
N LYS A 23 -18.97 21.76 9.56
CA LYS A 23 -18.23 22.65 10.47
C LYS A 23 -16.89 23.12 9.89
N CYS A 24 -16.23 22.32 9.05
CA CYS A 24 -14.94 22.68 8.46
C CYS A 24 -15.05 23.21 7.02
N ARG A 25 -16.25 23.32 6.44
CA ARG A 25 -16.47 23.84 5.07
C ARG A 25 -15.73 23.04 3.99
N ILE A 26 -15.53 21.74 4.20
CA ILE A 26 -14.99 20.84 3.18
C ILE A 26 -16.15 20.36 2.31
N PRO A 27 -16.08 20.45 0.96
CA PRO A 27 -17.15 19.94 0.11
C PRO A 27 -17.32 18.42 0.28
N ALA A 28 -18.57 17.93 0.28
CA ALA A 28 -18.88 16.56 0.68
C ALA A 28 -18.18 15.46 -0.13
N GLY A 29 -17.87 15.68 -1.41
CA GLY A 29 -17.14 14.68 -2.19
C GLY A 29 -15.67 14.50 -1.78
N PHE A 30 -15.07 15.47 -1.07
CA PHE A 30 -13.69 15.39 -0.57
C PHE A 30 -13.60 14.93 0.88
N ALA A 31 -14.68 15.04 1.65
CA ALA A 31 -14.68 14.73 3.07
C ALA A 31 -14.27 13.27 3.39
N PRO A 32 -14.68 12.24 2.62
CA PRO A 32 -14.21 10.88 2.81
C PRO A 32 -12.69 10.74 2.68
N LEU A 33 -12.09 11.39 1.68
CA LEU A 33 -10.64 11.33 1.46
C LEU A 33 -9.88 11.97 2.62
N VAL A 34 -10.35 13.13 3.09
CA VAL A 34 -9.74 13.80 4.25
C VAL A 34 -9.83 12.93 5.50
N ALA A 35 -10.99 12.29 5.74
CA ALA A 35 -11.18 11.39 6.86
C ALA A 35 -10.28 10.15 6.75
N MET A 36 -10.18 9.54 5.57
CA MET A 36 -9.31 8.38 5.33
C MET A 36 -7.82 8.71 5.46
N CYS A 37 -7.38 9.92 5.12
CA CYS A 37 -6.00 10.35 5.35
C CYS A 37 -5.72 10.66 6.83
N ALA A 38 -6.75 10.94 7.64
CA ALA A 38 -6.59 11.25 9.06
C ALA A 38 -6.39 9.98 9.90
N VAL A 39 -7.02 8.87 9.49
CA VAL A 39 -6.86 7.54 10.10
C VAL A 39 -5.37 7.16 10.26
N PRO A 40 -4.57 7.00 9.19
CA PRO A 40 -3.21 6.50 9.32
C PRO A 40 -2.32 7.38 10.21
N LEU A 41 -2.47 8.69 10.12
CA LEU A 41 -1.68 9.63 10.90
C LEU A 41 -2.02 9.53 12.40
N TRP A 42 -3.30 9.33 12.73
CA TRP A 42 -3.74 9.13 14.10
C TRP A 42 -3.16 7.82 14.67
N PHE A 43 -3.36 6.71 13.97
CA PHE A 43 -2.91 5.40 14.44
C PHE A 43 -1.38 5.29 14.48
N ALA A 44 -0.66 5.89 13.51
CA ALA A 44 0.79 5.98 13.54
C ALA A 44 1.30 6.80 14.74
N LEU A 45 0.67 7.95 15.04
CA LEU A 45 1.06 8.79 16.18
C LEU A 45 0.94 8.02 17.52
N PHE A 46 -0.21 7.38 17.76
CA PHE A 46 -0.42 6.60 18.98
C PHE A 46 0.42 5.32 19.00
N GLY A 47 0.64 4.68 17.84
CA GLY A 47 1.49 3.50 17.72
C GLY A 47 2.96 3.78 18.03
N MET A 48 3.52 4.89 17.54
CA MET A 48 4.92 5.26 17.79
C MET A 48 5.22 5.49 19.28
N VAL A 49 4.21 5.82 20.10
CA VAL A 49 4.37 6.02 21.55
C VAL A 49 3.87 4.83 22.38
N GLY A 50 3.60 3.68 21.76
CA GLY A 50 3.15 2.46 22.46
C GLY A 50 1.72 2.53 22.98
N LEU A 51 0.87 3.42 22.47
CA LEU A 51 -0.51 3.64 22.91
C LEU A 51 -1.53 3.28 21.82
N LEU A 52 -1.21 2.34 20.92
CA LEU A 52 -2.06 1.99 19.79
C LEU A 52 -3.48 1.56 20.22
N GLY A 53 -3.60 0.69 21.24
CA GLY A 53 -4.89 0.27 21.78
C GLY A 53 -5.73 1.43 22.33
N LEU A 54 -5.13 2.33 23.11
CA LEU A 54 -5.81 3.53 23.62
C LEU A 54 -6.22 4.47 22.47
N GLY A 55 -5.31 4.72 21.54
CA GLY A 55 -5.55 5.53 20.35
C GLY A 55 -6.73 5.00 19.53
N SER A 56 -6.88 3.68 19.46
CA SER A 56 -7.97 3.02 18.75
C SER A 56 -9.34 3.38 19.35
N TRP A 57 -9.51 3.28 20.67
CA TRP A 57 -10.76 3.67 21.34
C TRP A 57 -11.03 5.18 21.25
N LEU A 58 -9.98 5.99 21.44
CA LEU A 58 -10.09 7.44 21.36
C LEU A 58 -10.50 7.90 19.95
N TRP A 59 -10.11 7.20 18.88
CA TRP A 59 -10.56 7.48 17.52
C TRP A 59 -12.09 7.39 17.39
N TYR A 60 -12.68 6.29 17.85
CA TYR A 60 -14.13 6.08 17.75
C TYR A 60 -14.90 7.07 18.62
N LEU A 61 -14.43 7.33 19.84
CA LEU A 61 -15.02 8.33 20.74
C LEU A 61 -14.95 9.74 20.14
N LEU A 62 -13.80 10.11 19.55
CA LEU A 62 -13.62 11.37 18.86
C LEU A 62 -14.60 11.51 17.70
N CYS A 63 -14.70 10.50 16.82
CA CYS A 63 -15.61 10.54 15.67
C CYS A 63 -17.08 10.65 16.10
N ALA A 64 -17.49 9.91 17.13
CA ALA A 64 -18.83 9.99 17.69
C ALA A 64 -19.11 11.38 18.31
N GLY A 65 -18.17 11.92 19.08
CA GLY A 65 -18.26 13.26 19.67
C GLY A 65 -18.33 14.37 18.62
N LEU A 66 -17.51 14.27 17.56
CA LEU A 66 -17.52 15.21 16.44
C LEU A 66 -18.83 15.14 15.64
N LEU A 67 -19.41 13.95 15.48
CA LEU A 67 -20.74 13.81 14.86
C LEU A 67 -21.82 14.46 15.73
N ALA A 68 -21.84 14.19 17.04
CA ALA A 68 -22.77 14.83 17.97
C ALA A 68 -22.64 16.35 17.92
N LEU A 69 -21.41 16.88 17.94
CA LEU A 69 -21.13 18.30 17.79
C LEU A 69 -21.63 18.84 16.43
N ALA A 70 -21.40 18.11 15.34
CA ALA A 70 -21.85 18.50 14.01
C ALA A 70 -23.38 18.64 13.93
N LEU A 71 -24.12 17.70 14.52
CA LEU A 71 -25.57 17.62 14.44
C LEU A 71 -26.28 18.54 15.44
N LEU A 72 -25.75 18.68 16.66
CA LEU A 72 -26.41 19.39 17.75
C LEU A 72 -26.02 20.88 17.79
N TRP A 73 -24.76 21.22 17.54
CA TRP A 73 -24.30 22.59 17.67
C TRP A 73 -24.85 23.48 16.56
N ARG A 74 -25.57 24.55 16.95
CA ARG A 74 -26.23 25.49 16.03
C ARG A 74 -27.04 24.75 14.97
N ARG A 75 -27.76 23.70 15.35
CA ARG A 75 -28.55 22.82 14.47
C ARG A 75 -29.37 23.57 13.41
N LYS A 76 -30.01 24.68 13.78
CA LYS A 76 -30.82 25.52 12.88
C LYS A 76 -30.04 26.19 11.75
N GLN A 77 -28.72 26.32 11.88
CA GLN A 77 -27.82 26.91 10.87
C GLN A 77 -27.15 25.84 9.98
N ASN A 78 -27.34 24.55 10.27
CA ASN A 78 -26.70 23.48 9.52
C ASN A 78 -27.35 23.32 8.14
N ASN A 79 -26.52 23.38 7.09
CA ASN A 79 -26.95 23.06 5.73
C ASN A 79 -26.78 21.55 5.47
N TYR A 80 -27.75 20.75 5.91
CA TYR A 80 -27.72 19.30 5.69
C TYR A 80 -27.70 18.90 4.21
N ARG A 81 -28.20 19.75 3.30
CA ARG A 81 -28.10 19.49 1.85
C ARG A 81 -26.66 19.49 1.36
N ALA A 82 -25.74 20.16 2.06
CA ALA A 82 -24.32 20.16 1.71
C ALA A 82 -23.67 18.78 1.87
N LEU A 83 -24.26 17.88 2.67
CA LEU A 83 -23.79 16.49 2.81
C LEU A 83 -24.03 15.66 1.55
N LEU A 84 -24.95 16.08 0.68
CA LEU A 84 -25.32 15.35 -0.52
C LEU A 84 -24.69 15.97 -1.77
N SER A 85 -23.65 15.33 -2.26
CA SER A 85 -23.02 15.53 -3.56
C SER A 85 -22.89 14.20 -4.31
N PRO A 86 -22.69 14.20 -5.64
CA PRO A 86 -22.45 12.97 -6.39
C PRO A 86 -21.30 12.14 -5.81
N GLY A 87 -20.18 12.79 -5.46
CA GLY A 87 -19.02 12.12 -4.86
C GLY A 87 -19.33 11.47 -3.51
N SER A 88 -20.00 12.19 -2.59
CA SER A 88 -20.37 11.63 -1.29
C SER A 88 -21.42 10.52 -1.38
N LEU A 89 -22.40 10.63 -2.29
CA LEU A 89 -23.39 9.59 -2.50
C LEU A 89 -22.73 8.34 -3.08
N PHE A 90 -21.87 8.52 -4.08
CA PHE A 90 -21.06 7.44 -4.64
C PHE A 90 -20.23 6.75 -3.55
N PHE A 91 -19.50 7.50 -2.72
CA PHE A 91 -18.67 6.93 -1.67
C PHE A 91 -19.48 6.03 -0.74
N VAL A 92 -20.62 6.52 -0.23
CA VAL A 92 -21.46 5.76 0.69
C VAL A 92 -21.98 4.49 0.03
N LEU A 93 -22.53 4.58 -1.18
CA LEU A 93 -23.11 3.42 -1.87
C LEU A 93 -22.05 2.40 -2.29
N ALA A 94 -20.94 2.86 -2.87
CA ALA A 94 -19.86 1.98 -3.30
C ALA A 94 -19.15 1.33 -2.10
N ALA A 95 -18.91 2.08 -1.02
CA ALA A 95 -18.34 1.52 0.20
C ALA A 95 -19.25 0.45 0.80
N LEU A 96 -20.55 0.74 0.96
CA LEU A 96 -21.50 -0.26 1.46
C LEU A 96 -21.54 -1.51 0.58
N ALA A 97 -21.60 -1.35 -0.74
CA ALA A 97 -21.60 -2.47 -1.68
C ALA A 97 -20.32 -3.32 -1.56
N THR A 98 -19.14 -2.68 -1.52
CA THR A 98 -17.86 -3.37 -1.36
C THR A 98 -17.74 -4.06 0.00
N LEU A 99 -18.14 -3.41 1.09
CA LEU A 99 -18.10 -3.99 2.42
C LEU A 99 -19.01 -5.20 2.55
N ILE A 100 -20.24 -5.11 2.01
CA ILE A 100 -21.17 -6.25 1.95
C ILE A 100 -20.57 -7.38 1.11
N PHE A 101 -20.02 -7.07 -0.06
CA PHE A 101 -19.38 -8.05 -0.94
C PHE A 101 -18.23 -8.79 -0.24
N LEU A 102 -17.30 -8.06 0.39
CA LEU A 102 -16.18 -8.65 1.10
C LEU A 102 -16.63 -9.46 2.32
N ALA A 103 -17.63 -8.99 3.06
CA ALA A 103 -18.17 -9.70 4.20
C ALA A 103 -18.84 -11.02 3.82
N ILE A 104 -19.43 -11.11 2.62
CA ILE A 104 -20.00 -12.34 2.06
C ILE A 104 -18.92 -13.26 1.50
N ARG A 105 -17.99 -12.73 0.69
CA ARG A 105 -16.99 -13.55 -0.02
C ARG A 105 -15.83 -14.02 0.86
N GLN A 106 -15.48 -13.23 1.88
CA GLN A 106 -14.37 -13.47 2.81
C GLN A 106 -13.09 -13.98 2.11
N PRO A 107 -12.54 -13.20 1.16
CA PRO A 107 -11.25 -13.53 0.57
C PRO A 107 -10.14 -13.57 1.63
N ILE A 108 -9.18 -14.46 1.42
CA ILE A 108 -7.99 -14.58 2.26
C ILE A 108 -6.76 -14.03 1.52
N ILE A 109 -5.69 -13.80 2.29
CA ILE A 109 -4.38 -13.45 1.74
C ILE A 109 -3.94 -14.53 0.74
N SER A 110 -3.32 -14.14 -0.37
CA SER A 110 -2.92 -15.09 -1.42
C SER A 110 -1.67 -14.75 -2.20
N GLN A 111 -1.12 -13.54 -2.04
CA GLN A 111 0.10 -13.15 -2.73
C GLN A 111 1.30 -13.25 -1.78
N TRP A 112 2.46 -13.59 -2.32
CA TRP A 112 3.71 -13.72 -1.59
C TRP A 112 4.02 -12.55 -0.64
N ASP A 113 4.02 -11.29 -1.13
CA ASP A 113 4.37 -10.13 -0.27
C ASP A 113 3.32 -9.89 0.83
N GLU A 114 2.12 -10.44 0.71
CA GLU A 114 1.11 -10.33 1.76
C GLU A 114 1.44 -11.26 2.94
N PHE A 115 1.91 -12.49 2.68
CA PHE A 115 2.38 -13.42 3.71
C PHE A 115 3.72 -12.99 4.31
N SER A 116 4.66 -12.53 3.48
CA SER A 116 5.98 -12.11 3.97
C SER A 116 5.97 -10.75 4.68
N LEU A 117 4.94 -9.91 4.45
CA LEU A 117 4.90 -8.56 4.99
C LEU A 117 3.49 -7.99 5.21
N TRP A 118 2.76 -7.65 4.15
CA TRP A 118 1.63 -6.69 4.24
C TRP A 118 0.43 -7.20 5.05
N GLY A 119 0.08 -8.48 4.92
CA GLY A 119 -0.97 -9.12 5.71
C GLY A 119 -0.49 -9.43 7.14
N THR A 120 0.76 -9.88 7.25
CA THR A 120 1.44 -10.25 8.50
C THR A 120 1.55 -9.10 9.48
N ILE A 121 2.03 -7.92 9.05
CA ILE A 121 2.14 -6.75 9.92
C ILE A 121 0.79 -6.30 10.48
N VAL A 122 -0.29 -6.41 9.72
CA VAL A 122 -1.63 -6.06 10.22
C VAL A 122 -2.14 -7.09 11.22
N LYS A 123 -1.90 -8.39 10.97
CA LYS A 123 -2.26 -9.46 11.91
C LYS A 123 -1.48 -9.32 13.22
N LEU A 124 -0.20 -8.98 13.16
CA LEU A 124 0.64 -8.68 14.32
C LEU A 124 0.08 -7.53 15.15
N MET A 125 -0.22 -6.39 14.52
CA MET A 125 -0.82 -5.26 15.25
C MET A 125 -2.12 -5.64 15.95
N LYS A 126 -2.93 -6.51 15.32
CA LYS A 126 -4.17 -7.01 15.91
C LYS A 126 -3.91 -7.96 17.09
N GLY A 127 -2.95 -8.86 16.97
CA GLY A 127 -2.61 -9.83 18.01
C GLY A 127 -1.92 -9.20 19.22
N SER A 128 -0.93 -8.31 18.99
CA SER A 128 -0.13 -7.69 20.06
C SER A 128 -0.77 -6.44 20.66
N GLY A 129 -1.61 -5.73 19.90
CA GLY A 129 -2.08 -4.40 20.30
C GLY A 129 -1.00 -3.32 20.20
N GLU A 130 0.14 -3.62 19.59
CA GLU A 130 1.27 -2.72 19.38
C GLU A 130 1.48 -2.40 17.89
N LEU A 131 2.40 -1.47 17.59
CA LEU A 131 2.81 -1.22 16.22
C LEU A 131 3.69 -2.40 15.74
N TYR A 132 3.51 -2.83 14.49
CA TYR A 132 4.24 -3.98 13.91
C TYR A 132 5.78 -3.86 13.97
N THR A 133 6.29 -2.65 14.11
CA THR A 133 7.72 -2.34 14.26
C THR A 133 8.29 -2.81 15.60
N THR A 134 7.47 -2.91 16.65
CA THR A 134 7.89 -3.37 17.99
C THR A 134 7.49 -4.80 18.30
N ALA A 135 6.51 -5.35 17.57
CA ALA A 135 6.06 -6.72 17.77
C ALA A 135 7.19 -7.74 17.56
N GLU A 136 7.20 -8.76 18.43
CA GLU A 136 8.07 -9.93 18.30
C GLU A 136 7.58 -10.82 17.14
N MET A 137 8.53 -11.38 16.40
CA MET A 137 8.30 -12.28 15.26
C MET A 137 9.43 -13.31 15.19
N GLY A 138 9.17 -14.44 14.51
CA GLY A 138 10.11 -15.55 14.39
C GLY A 138 11.26 -15.37 13.39
N TRP A 139 11.40 -14.20 12.75
CA TRP A 139 12.52 -13.88 11.85
C TRP A 139 13.36 -12.71 12.35
N ALA A 140 14.61 -12.63 11.86
CA ALA A 140 15.61 -11.67 12.33
C ALA A 140 15.41 -10.23 11.81
N TRP A 141 14.65 -10.02 10.73
CA TRP A 141 14.48 -8.68 10.16
C TRP A 141 13.24 -7.94 10.70
N PRO A 142 13.38 -6.71 11.21
CA PRO A 142 12.23 -5.89 11.61
C PRO A 142 11.44 -5.41 10.38
N ALA A 143 10.12 -5.46 10.46
CA ALA A 143 9.26 -4.80 9.47
C ALA A 143 9.32 -3.28 9.67
N THR A 144 10.00 -2.56 8.76
CA THR A 144 10.27 -1.11 8.85
C THR A 144 9.49 -0.27 7.83
N GLN A 145 8.50 -0.86 7.16
CA GLN A 145 7.68 -0.19 6.15
C GLN A 145 7.03 1.09 6.67
N LEU A 146 6.58 1.97 5.76
CA LEU A 146 5.89 3.18 6.18
C LEU A 146 4.46 2.87 6.70
N PRO A 147 3.94 3.62 7.69
CA PRO A 147 2.81 3.16 8.50
C PRO A 147 1.44 3.37 7.88
N THR A 148 1.28 4.14 6.80
CA THR A 148 -0.06 4.55 6.34
C THR A 148 -0.95 3.38 5.96
N LEU A 149 -0.48 2.46 5.12
CA LEU A 149 -1.29 1.31 4.73
C LEU A 149 -1.43 0.28 5.85
N PRO A 150 -0.37 -0.10 6.58
CA PRO A 150 -0.51 -1.00 7.73
C PRO A 150 -1.55 -0.51 8.74
N THR A 151 -1.56 0.79 9.05
CA THR A 151 -2.51 1.37 10.00
C THR A 151 -3.93 1.53 9.43
N ILE A 152 -4.10 1.72 8.12
CA ILE A 152 -5.43 1.65 7.48
C ILE A 152 -5.97 0.21 7.52
N GLY A 153 -5.11 -0.79 7.28
CA GLY A 153 -5.47 -2.20 7.42
C GLY A 153 -5.92 -2.49 8.85
N TYR A 154 -5.11 -2.10 9.83
CA TYR A 154 -5.41 -2.25 11.26
C TYR A 154 -6.69 -1.52 11.69
N PHE A 155 -6.96 -0.32 11.17
CA PHE A 155 -8.15 0.46 11.51
C PHE A 155 -9.45 -0.34 11.33
N THR A 156 -9.54 -1.15 10.27
CA THR A 156 -10.69 -2.04 10.02
C THR A 156 -10.68 -3.35 10.82
N GLN A 157 -9.59 -3.62 11.54
CA GLN A 157 -9.40 -4.79 12.41
C GLN A 157 -9.59 -4.46 13.90
N VAL A 158 -9.65 -3.18 14.29
CA VAL A 158 -9.72 -2.77 15.70
C VAL A 158 -10.81 -3.52 16.45
N LEU A 159 -12.00 -3.60 15.85
CA LEU A 159 -13.18 -4.24 16.42
C LEU A 159 -13.37 -5.66 15.87
N GLY A 160 -13.83 -6.58 16.72
CA GLY A 160 -14.03 -8.00 16.38
C GLY A 160 -12.73 -8.79 16.24
N ASP A 161 -12.80 -9.99 15.68
CA ASP A 161 -11.62 -10.82 15.44
C ASP A 161 -10.92 -10.42 14.14
N TYR A 162 -9.67 -10.87 14.00
CA TYR A 162 -8.91 -10.69 12.78
C TYR A 162 -9.58 -11.41 11.60
N ALA A 163 -9.67 -10.74 10.45
CA ALA A 163 -9.97 -11.41 9.19
C ALA A 163 -9.28 -10.72 8.01
N ALA A 164 -8.62 -11.49 7.15
CA ALA A 164 -7.82 -10.99 6.02
C ALA A 164 -8.59 -10.00 5.13
N TRP A 165 -9.84 -10.31 4.77
CA TRP A 165 -10.67 -9.46 3.92
C TRP A 165 -10.91 -8.05 4.47
N LYS A 166 -10.81 -7.83 5.79
CA LYS A 166 -10.99 -6.49 6.38
C LYS A 166 -9.84 -5.56 5.95
N ILE A 167 -8.64 -6.09 5.71
CA ILE A 167 -7.51 -5.31 5.16
C ILE A 167 -7.91 -4.71 3.80
N TYR A 168 -8.47 -5.53 2.92
CA TYR A 168 -8.96 -5.10 1.61
C TYR A 168 -10.10 -4.08 1.74
N ALA A 169 -10.95 -4.20 2.75
CA ALA A 169 -11.98 -3.21 3.04
C ALA A 169 -11.37 -1.84 3.36
N GLY A 170 -10.34 -1.77 4.20
CA GLY A 170 -9.64 -0.51 4.51
C GLY A 170 -9.06 0.16 3.27
N TYR A 171 -8.40 -0.62 2.41
CA TYR A 171 -7.76 -0.11 1.20
C TYR A 171 -8.79 0.30 0.14
N ALA A 172 -9.88 -0.47 0.01
CA ALA A 172 -10.99 -0.13 -0.85
C ALA A 172 -11.67 1.18 -0.41
N LEU A 173 -11.86 1.42 0.90
CA LEU A 173 -12.40 2.69 1.40
C LEU A 173 -11.51 3.88 1.01
N LEU A 174 -10.19 3.76 1.14
CA LEU A 174 -9.26 4.81 0.70
C LEU A 174 -9.38 5.08 -0.81
N THR A 175 -9.36 4.01 -1.61
CA THR A 175 -9.45 4.10 -3.08
C THR A 175 -10.80 4.68 -3.53
N LEU A 176 -11.92 4.25 -2.95
CA LEU A 176 -13.25 4.78 -3.24
C LEU A 176 -13.39 6.25 -2.80
N ALA A 177 -12.71 6.66 -1.73
CA ALA A 177 -12.66 8.06 -1.31
C ALA A 177 -11.93 8.95 -2.34
N VAL A 178 -10.89 8.43 -3.00
CA VAL A 178 -10.23 9.12 -4.12
C VAL A 178 -11.19 9.23 -5.32
N VAL A 179 -11.90 8.16 -5.66
CA VAL A 179 -12.89 8.20 -6.76
C VAL A 179 -14.02 9.19 -6.44
N ALA A 180 -14.48 9.24 -5.19
CA ALA A 180 -15.43 10.25 -4.74
C ALA A 180 -14.91 11.68 -4.91
N ALA A 181 -13.62 11.91 -4.60
CA ALA A 181 -12.96 13.20 -4.75
C ALA A 181 -12.89 13.67 -6.21
N LEU A 182 -12.76 12.75 -7.19
CA LEU A 182 -12.82 13.11 -8.63
C LEU A 182 -14.12 13.85 -8.98
N MET A 183 -15.22 13.45 -8.34
CA MET A 183 -16.55 14.02 -8.55
C MET A 183 -16.87 15.15 -7.56
N GLY A 184 -15.94 15.54 -6.69
CA GLY A 184 -16.23 16.36 -5.52
C GLY A 184 -16.65 17.81 -5.79
N GLN A 185 -16.37 18.33 -6.99
CA GLN A 185 -16.81 19.66 -7.46
C GLN A 185 -18.00 19.60 -8.43
N LEU A 186 -18.50 18.40 -8.76
CA LEU A 186 -19.58 18.22 -9.71
C LEU A 186 -20.94 18.24 -9.01
N SER A 187 -21.96 18.73 -9.73
CA SER A 187 -23.35 18.65 -9.30
C SER A 187 -24.09 17.52 -10.02
N PHE A 188 -25.22 17.05 -9.47
CA PHE A 188 -26.07 16.03 -10.10
C PHE A 188 -26.57 16.42 -11.51
N LYS A 189 -26.64 17.73 -11.81
CA LYS A 189 -27.01 18.21 -13.15
C LYS A 189 -25.96 17.89 -14.22
N GLN A 190 -24.71 17.61 -13.81
CA GLN A 190 -23.58 17.32 -14.68
C GLN A 190 -23.37 15.81 -14.84
N TYR A 191 -24.46 15.01 -14.82
CA TYR A 191 -24.40 13.54 -14.89
C TYR A 191 -23.60 13.00 -16.09
N LYS A 192 -23.61 13.73 -17.21
CA LYS A 192 -22.83 13.42 -18.43
C LYS A 192 -21.32 13.41 -18.21
N ILE A 193 -20.83 14.07 -17.16
CA ILE A 193 -19.42 14.07 -16.75
C ILE A 193 -19.25 13.19 -15.51
N VAL A 194 -20.14 13.32 -14.52
CA VAL A 194 -20.08 12.58 -13.24
C VAL A 194 -19.99 11.07 -13.48
N VAL A 195 -20.91 10.51 -14.28
CA VAL A 195 -20.99 9.05 -14.45
C VAL A 195 -19.75 8.51 -15.17
N PRO A 196 -19.34 9.04 -16.34
CA PRO A 196 -18.11 8.61 -16.99
C PRO A 196 -16.86 8.77 -16.13
N LEU A 197 -16.74 9.88 -15.39
CA LEU A 197 -15.59 10.14 -14.53
C LEU A 197 -15.51 9.16 -13.37
N GLY A 198 -16.65 8.83 -12.74
CA GLY A 198 -16.73 7.81 -11.70
C GLY A 198 -16.40 6.41 -12.22
N VAL A 199 -16.90 6.05 -13.40
CA VAL A 199 -16.57 4.76 -14.06
C VAL A 199 -15.07 4.70 -14.39
N ALA A 200 -14.51 5.72 -15.03
CA ALA A 200 -13.09 5.78 -15.32
C ALA A 200 -12.25 5.65 -14.03
N GLY A 201 -12.60 6.39 -12.98
CA GLY A 201 -11.91 6.31 -11.68
C GLY A 201 -11.97 4.94 -11.02
N LEU A 202 -13.11 4.23 -11.12
CA LEU A 202 -13.24 2.85 -10.63
C LEU A 202 -12.39 1.84 -11.41
N LEU A 203 -12.20 2.07 -12.72
CA LEU A 203 -11.46 1.15 -13.58
C LEU A 203 -9.94 1.35 -13.51
N VAL A 204 -9.46 2.45 -12.93
CA VAL A 204 -8.03 2.79 -12.85
C VAL A 204 -7.18 1.64 -12.30
N PRO A 205 -7.49 1.00 -11.15
CA PRO A 205 -6.67 -0.10 -10.63
C PRO A 205 -6.49 -1.25 -11.64
N TRP A 206 -7.57 -1.73 -12.27
CA TRP A 206 -7.46 -2.78 -13.28
C TRP A 206 -6.67 -2.31 -14.51
N PHE A 207 -6.95 -1.10 -14.98
CA PHE A 207 -6.38 -0.57 -16.21
C PHE A 207 -4.84 -0.46 -16.17
N PHE A 208 -4.28 -0.10 -15.01
CA PHE A 208 -2.84 0.11 -14.84
C PHE A 208 -2.10 -1.08 -14.22
N SER A 209 -2.80 -2.05 -13.62
CA SER A 209 -2.17 -3.23 -13.00
C SER A 209 -2.25 -4.50 -13.86
N VAL A 210 -2.90 -4.44 -15.03
CA VAL A 210 -3.01 -5.56 -15.97
C VAL A 210 -2.44 -5.18 -17.31
N GLY A 211 -1.56 -6.02 -17.86
CA GLY A 211 -1.00 -5.83 -19.19
C GLY A 211 -2.03 -5.96 -20.32
N ALA A 212 -1.73 -5.42 -21.50
CA ALA A 212 -2.56 -5.53 -22.71
C ALA A 212 -2.49 -6.92 -23.37
N ALA A 213 -2.77 -7.96 -22.57
CA ALA A 213 -2.90 -9.35 -22.95
C ALA A 213 -4.08 -9.97 -22.18
N ARG A 214 -4.76 -10.93 -22.81
CA ARG A 214 -5.89 -11.61 -22.17
C ARG A 214 -5.41 -12.50 -21.03
N ILE A 215 -6.01 -12.33 -19.87
CA ILE A 215 -5.70 -13.07 -18.64
C ILE A 215 -6.58 -14.32 -18.54
N PHE A 216 -5.96 -15.44 -18.17
CA PHE A 216 -6.60 -16.76 -18.03
C PHE A 216 -6.44 -17.37 -16.62
N TYR A 217 -6.10 -16.55 -15.63
CA TYR A 217 -5.92 -16.93 -14.23
C TYR A 217 -6.36 -15.78 -13.32
N VAL A 218 -6.70 -16.07 -12.07
CA VAL A 218 -7.24 -15.05 -11.16
C VAL A 218 -6.19 -13.96 -10.90
N LYS A 219 -6.57 -12.70 -11.13
CA LYS A 219 -5.80 -11.49 -10.79
C LYS A 219 -6.55 -10.68 -9.75
N PRO A 220 -6.18 -10.79 -8.46
CA PRO A 220 -6.88 -10.14 -7.36
C PRO A 220 -6.42 -8.68 -7.20
N ILE A 221 -6.76 -7.80 -8.16
CA ILE A 221 -6.31 -6.38 -8.18
C ILE A 221 -6.87 -5.55 -7.02
N TRP A 222 -8.14 -5.75 -6.66
CA TRP A 222 -8.77 -5.12 -5.49
C TRP A 222 -8.67 -5.98 -4.22
N LEU A 223 -8.34 -7.27 -4.38
CA LEU A 223 -8.19 -8.24 -3.30
C LEU A 223 -6.71 -8.56 -3.02
N ASN A 224 -5.87 -7.53 -3.01
CA ASN A 224 -4.50 -7.63 -2.52
C ASN A 224 -4.19 -6.45 -1.58
N SER A 225 -3.23 -6.65 -0.67
CA SER A 225 -2.77 -5.61 0.23
C SER A 225 -1.45 -4.94 -0.22
N TYR A 226 -1.16 -4.93 -1.52
CA TYR A 226 0.04 -4.25 -2.03
C TYR A 226 -0.13 -2.74 -1.98
N ALA A 227 1.00 -2.04 -1.81
CA ALA A 227 0.99 -0.60 -1.65
C ALA A 227 0.80 0.20 -2.93
N ASP A 228 1.06 -0.40 -4.10
CA ASP A 228 1.17 0.30 -5.37
C ASP A 228 -0.12 1.01 -5.81
N ILE A 229 -1.25 0.32 -5.71
CA ILE A 229 -2.56 0.87 -6.09
C ILE A 229 -2.97 1.99 -5.11
N PRO A 230 -3.02 1.77 -3.78
CA PRO A 230 -3.31 2.85 -2.84
C PRO A 230 -2.37 4.04 -2.96
N ALA A 231 -1.08 3.82 -3.18
CA ALA A 231 -0.08 4.87 -3.38
C ALA A 231 -0.40 5.74 -4.60
N GLY A 232 -0.66 5.12 -5.75
CA GLY A 232 -1.03 5.84 -6.97
C GLY A 232 -2.37 6.57 -6.85
N MET A 233 -3.37 5.93 -6.24
CA MET A 233 -4.68 6.53 -6.00
C MET A 233 -4.56 7.75 -5.09
N LEU A 234 -3.83 7.64 -3.98
CA LEU A 234 -3.61 8.74 -3.05
C LEU A 234 -2.79 9.88 -3.68
N PHE A 235 -1.77 9.57 -4.49
CA PHE A 235 -1.00 10.57 -5.24
C PHE A 235 -1.91 11.45 -6.12
N GLY A 236 -2.79 10.84 -6.91
CA GLY A 236 -3.81 11.59 -7.65
C GLY A 236 -4.77 12.33 -6.71
N GLY A 237 -5.28 11.64 -5.69
CA GLY A 237 -6.27 12.12 -4.73
C GLY A 237 -5.88 13.40 -3.99
N VAL A 238 -4.62 13.52 -3.55
CA VAL A 238 -4.12 14.74 -2.88
C VAL A 238 -4.22 15.95 -3.80
N LEU A 239 -3.93 15.79 -5.10
CA LEU A 239 -4.07 16.89 -6.05
C LEU A 239 -5.53 17.23 -6.34
N LEU A 240 -6.41 16.22 -6.42
CA LEU A 240 -7.86 16.42 -6.54
C LEU A 240 -8.38 17.27 -5.39
N LEU A 241 -7.96 16.94 -4.17
CA LEU A 241 -8.31 17.66 -2.95
C LEU A 241 -7.82 19.10 -3.01
N TYR A 242 -6.56 19.34 -3.40
CA TYR A 242 -6.01 20.69 -3.52
C TYR A 242 -6.77 21.54 -4.54
N LEU A 243 -6.94 21.04 -5.78
CA LEU A 243 -7.62 21.77 -6.84
C LEU A 243 -9.09 22.01 -6.51
N GLY A 244 -9.77 21.02 -5.94
CA GLY A 244 -11.15 21.13 -5.48
C GLY A 244 -11.31 22.20 -4.40
N LEU A 245 -10.48 22.18 -3.36
CA LEU A 245 -10.54 23.17 -2.30
C LEU A 245 -10.20 24.58 -2.80
N ARG A 246 -9.27 24.72 -3.75
CA ARG A 246 -8.98 26.00 -4.41
C ARG A 246 -10.19 26.53 -5.17
N GLU A 247 -10.87 25.67 -5.94
CA GLU A 247 -12.07 26.06 -6.70
C GLU A 247 -13.24 26.44 -5.77
N ALA A 248 -13.47 25.67 -4.72
CA ALA A 248 -14.52 25.94 -3.73
C ALA A 248 -14.19 27.09 -2.76
N LYS A 249 -12.99 27.69 -2.85
CA LYS A 249 -12.47 28.66 -1.87
C LYS A 249 -12.52 28.11 -0.43
N GLY A 250 -12.31 26.80 -0.30
CA GLY A 250 -12.30 26.08 0.97
C GLY A 250 -10.97 26.20 1.72
N PRO A 251 -10.89 25.66 2.95
CA PRO A 251 -9.63 25.65 3.70
C PRO A 251 -8.62 24.68 3.07
N LEU A 252 -7.34 25.04 3.07
CA LEU A 252 -6.28 24.21 2.47
C LEU A 252 -5.53 23.29 3.46
N TRP A 253 -5.80 23.38 4.76
CA TRP A 253 -5.19 22.48 5.76
C TRP A 253 -5.40 20.98 5.46
N PRO A 254 -6.53 20.52 4.85
CA PRO A 254 -6.71 19.09 4.56
C PRO A 254 -5.70 18.55 3.54
N VAL A 255 -5.17 19.42 2.68
CA VAL A 255 -4.13 19.06 1.70
C VAL A 255 -2.83 18.69 2.42
N GLY A 256 -2.49 19.42 3.49
CA GLY A 256 -1.32 19.11 4.30
C GLY A 256 -1.43 17.77 5.01
N LEU A 257 -2.61 17.46 5.53
CA LEU A 257 -2.91 16.15 6.12
C LEU A 257 -2.80 15.02 5.07
N ALA A 258 -3.33 15.23 3.88
CA ALA A 258 -3.24 14.24 2.80
C ALA A 258 -1.79 14.08 2.27
N LEU A 259 -1.00 15.15 2.23
CA LEU A 259 0.44 15.09 1.92
C LEU A 259 1.23 14.31 2.97
N ALA A 260 0.91 14.48 4.24
CA ALA A 260 1.52 13.72 5.33
C ALA A 260 1.22 12.22 5.23
N ALA A 261 -0.03 11.85 4.93
CA ALA A 261 -0.37 10.45 4.70
C ALA A 261 0.35 9.89 3.45
N LEU A 262 0.38 10.65 2.35
CA LEU A 262 1.07 10.24 1.12
C LEU A 262 2.57 10.03 1.36
N SER A 263 3.25 10.92 2.10
CA SER A 263 4.69 10.76 2.37
C SER A 263 5.03 9.58 3.27
N MET A 264 4.04 9.02 3.96
CA MET A 264 4.15 7.86 4.85
C MET A 264 3.48 6.59 4.28
N THR A 265 3.27 6.51 2.96
CA THR A 265 2.55 5.39 2.31
C THR A 265 3.48 4.27 1.84
N LYS A 266 4.53 4.61 1.10
CA LYS A 266 5.56 3.69 0.59
C LYS A 266 6.87 4.46 0.43
N GLU A 267 8.02 3.79 0.41
CA GLU A 267 9.34 4.46 0.34
C GLU A 267 9.43 5.51 -0.79
N ASN A 268 8.89 5.19 -1.97
CA ASN A 268 8.89 6.09 -3.12
C ASN A 268 7.76 7.15 -3.14
N THR A 269 6.76 7.07 -2.25
CA THR A 269 5.67 8.06 -2.24
C THR A 269 6.07 9.38 -1.62
N PHE A 270 7.22 9.45 -0.92
CA PHE A 270 7.83 10.72 -0.55
C PHE A 270 8.16 11.55 -1.80
N LEU A 271 8.70 10.94 -2.86
CA LEU A 271 8.93 11.61 -4.14
C LEU A 271 7.61 12.11 -4.74
N PHE A 272 6.54 11.32 -4.66
CA PHE A 272 5.22 11.73 -5.16
C PHE A 272 4.71 12.96 -4.40
N ALA A 273 4.87 13.00 -3.08
CA ALA A 273 4.54 14.15 -2.27
C ALA A 273 5.36 15.40 -2.67
N LEU A 274 6.66 15.25 -2.95
CA LEU A 274 7.50 16.36 -3.44
C LEU A 274 7.05 16.90 -4.80
N VAL A 275 6.65 16.01 -5.73
CA VAL A 275 6.06 16.43 -7.02
C VAL A 275 4.79 17.25 -6.81
N LEU A 276 3.93 16.84 -5.87
CA LEU A 276 2.72 17.61 -5.54
C LEU A 276 3.04 18.93 -4.85
N VAL A 277 4.02 18.97 -3.94
CA VAL A 277 4.47 20.22 -3.31
C VAL A 277 5.00 21.18 -4.37
N LEU A 278 5.78 20.70 -5.34
CA LEU A 278 6.25 21.50 -6.47
C LEU A 278 5.07 22.03 -7.29
N PHE A 279 4.09 21.18 -7.61
CA PHE A 279 2.88 21.62 -8.32
C PHE A 279 2.12 22.70 -7.54
N ILE A 280 1.87 22.47 -6.25
CA ILE A 280 1.17 23.42 -5.37
C ILE A 280 1.93 24.74 -5.30
N ALA A 281 3.26 24.69 -5.20
CA ALA A 281 4.10 25.89 -5.22
C ALA A 281 3.96 26.65 -6.55
N CYS A 282 4.06 25.95 -7.69
CA CYS A 282 3.82 26.54 -9.00
C CYS A 282 2.41 27.16 -9.11
N ASP A 283 1.36 26.46 -8.65
CA ASP A 283 -0.01 27.01 -8.71
C ASP A 283 -0.19 28.24 -7.82
N LEU A 284 0.34 28.24 -6.59
CA LEU A 284 0.23 29.38 -5.69
C LEU A 284 1.02 30.60 -6.20
N LEU A 285 2.21 30.37 -6.74
CA LEU A 285 3.07 31.43 -7.27
C LEU A 285 2.47 32.03 -8.56
N LEU A 286 2.07 31.19 -9.52
CA LEU A 286 1.60 31.60 -10.84
C LEU A 286 0.11 31.99 -10.87
N PHE A 287 -0.73 31.35 -10.07
CA PHE A 287 -2.19 31.45 -10.13
C PHE A 287 -2.86 31.70 -8.76
N GLY A 288 -2.08 32.06 -7.72
CA GLY A 288 -2.60 32.41 -6.40
C GLY A 288 -3.61 33.58 -6.45
N ASP A 289 -4.56 33.58 -5.52
CA ASP A 289 -5.68 34.52 -5.53
C ASP A 289 -5.22 35.98 -5.47
N LYS A 290 -5.86 36.84 -6.27
CA LYS A 290 -5.69 38.30 -6.16
C LYS A 290 -6.29 38.76 -4.82
N PRO A 291 -5.65 39.67 -4.09
CA PRO A 291 -6.22 40.20 -2.85
C PRO A 291 -7.59 40.84 -3.10
N SER A 292 -8.50 40.69 -2.13
CA SER A 292 -9.80 41.36 -2.10
C SER A 292 -9.60 42.88 -2.22
N GLU A 293 -10.41 43.54 -3.07
CA GLU A 293 -10.37 44.99 -3.32
C GLU A 293 -10.57 45.83 -2.04
N SER A 294 -11.08 45.21 -0.95
CA SER A 294 -11.28 45.85 0.35
C SER A 294 -9.99 46.25 1.09
N ASN A 295 -8.81 45.84 0.62
CA ASN A 295 -7.50 46.13 1.26
C ASN A 295 -6.55 46.95 0.38
N VAL A 296 -7.06 47.68 -0.62
CA VAL A 296 -6.25 48.57 -1.47
C VAL A 296 -6.20 49.96 -0.84
N PRO A 297 -5.02 50.48 -0.40
CA PRO A 297 -4.89 51.89 -0.08
C PRO A 297 -5.08 52.72 -1.35
N ALA A 298 -5.61 53.93 -1.18
CA ALA A 298 -5.96 54.84 -2.27
C ALA A 298 -4.87 55.02 -3.35
N LYS A 299 -5.34 55.20 -4.59
CA LYS A 299 -4.58 55.35 -5.84
C LYS A 299 -3.35 56.26 -5.68
N GLY A 300 -2.17 55.76 -6.06
CA GLY A 300 -0.94 56.57 -6.19
C GLY A 300 0.40 55.83 -6.21
N GLY A 301 0.44 54.52 -5.89
CA GLY A 301 1.70 53.77 -5.84
C GLY A 301 2.22 53.33 -7.21
N THR A 302 3.54 53.46 -7.42
CA THR A 302 4.25 53.02 -8.64
C THR A 302 4.08 51.51 -8.90
N LEU A 303 4.26 51.07 -10.16
CA LEU A 303 4.13 49.67 -10.60
C LEU A 303 4.91 48.67 -9.71
N ARG A 304 6.02 49.14 -9.10
CA ARG A 304 6.88 48.39 -8.16
C ARG A 304 6.25 48.23 -6.77
N GLN A 305 5.45 49.20 -6.31
CA GLN A 305 4.65 49.12 -5.07
C GLN A 305 3.40 48.24 -5.23
N GLN A 306 2.79 48.20 -6.42
CA GLN A 306 1.71 47.25 -6.73
C GLN A 306 2.22 45.80 -6.85
N LEU A 307 3.45 45.60 -7.33
CA LEU A 307 4.13 44.29 -7.32
C LEU A 307 4.59 43.88 -5.91
N SER A 308 5.03 44.81 -5.06
CA SER A 308 5.45 44.51 -3.68
C SER A 308 4.30 44.28 -2.69
N GLN A 309 3.09 44.80 -2.98
CA GLN A 309 1.88 44.52 -2.19
C GLN A 309 1.24 43.16 -2.51
N GLN A 310 1.67 42.47 -3.58
CA GLN A 310 1.37 41.06 -3.82
C GLN A 310 2.37 40.18 -3.07
N ARG A 311 2.08 39.95 -1.77
CA ARG A 311 2.84 39.21 -0.74
C ARG A 311 3.56 37.92 -1.20
N LEU A 312 4.64 38.03 -1.96
CA LEU A 312 5.55 36.93 -2.28
C LEU A 312 6.03 36.18 -1.03
N PRO A 313 6.38 36.84 0.10
CA PRO A 313 6.73 36.15 1.34
C PRO A 313 5.59 35.29 1.89
N GLY A 314 4.33 35.73 1.76
CA GLY A 314 3.16 34.97 2.22
C GLY A 314 2.85 33.75 1.35
N LYS A 315 3.09 33.85 0.03
CA LYS A 315 2.99 32.70 -0.89
C LYS A 315 4.11 31.69 -0.62
N LEU A 316 5.35 32.16 -0.49
CA LEU A 316 6.51 31.33 -0.15
C LEU A 316 6.34 30.64 1.20
N GLY A 317 5.80 31.35 2.21
CA GLY A 317 5.47 30.77 3.51
C GLY A 317 4.47 29.61 3.41
N ARG A 318 3.44 29.72 2.56
CA ARG A 318 2.51 28.60 2.30
C ARG A 318 3.19 27.43 1.60
N CYS A 319 4.03 27.68 0.60
CA CYS A 319 4.81 26.63 -0.06
C CYS A 319 5.70 25.90 0.94
N PHE A 320 6.38 26.65 1.82
CA PHE A 320 7.21 26.10 2.88
C PHE A 320 6.41 25.26 3.88
N ILE A 321 5.20 25.69 4.26
CA ILE A 321 4.31 24.89 5.12
C ILE A 321 3.96 23.55 4.44
N PHE A 322 3.60 23.54 3.16
CA PHE A 322 3.28 22.27 2.47
C PHE A 322 4.51 21.36 2.34
N LEU A 323 5.69 21.94 2.10
CA LEU A 323 6.94 21.19 2.13
C LEU A 323 7.18 20.56 3.51
N LEU A 324 7.02 21.33 4.59
CA LEU A 324 7.15 20.82 5.95
C LEU A 324 6.12 19.72 6.27
N LEU A 325 4.88 19.87 5.83
CA LEU A 325 3.83 18.87 6.08
C LEU A 325 4.03 17.58 5.28
N ALA A 326 4.76 17.60 4.17
CA ALA A 326 5.21 16.39 3.49
C ALA A 326 6.47 15.80 4.16
N LEU A 327 7.42 16.64 4.56
CA LEU A 327 8.75 16.24 5.05
C LEU A 327 8.75 15.75 6.50
N LEU A 328 8.14 16.50 7.42
CA LEU A 328 8.22 16.20 8.87
C LEU A 328 7.70 14.80 9.22
N PRO A 329 6.54 14.34 8.72
CA PRO A 329 6.04 13.00 9.06
C PRO A 329 7.00 11.89 8.62
N TYR A 330 7.61 12.03 7.42
CA TYR A 330 8.62 11.10 6.91
C TYR A 330 9.89 11.09 7.78
N LEU A 331 10.39 12.26 8.18
CA LEU A 331 11.56 12.37 9.05
C LEU A 331 11.29 11.81 10.46
N ILE A 332 10.12 12.10 11.03
CA ILE A 332 9.70 11.57 12.34
C ILE A 332 9.66 10.05 12.30
N TRP A 333 9.08 9.47 11.24
CA TRP A 333 9.04 8.02 11.06
C TRP A 333 10.43 7.41 10.98
N ASN A 334 11.32 7.98 10.16
CA ASN A 334 12.69 7.46 10.03
C ASN A 334 13.48 7.55 11.34
N GLN A 335 13.28 8.62 12.11
CA GLN A 335 13.88 8.74 13.44
C GLN A 335 13.34 7.67 14.40
N TYR A 336 12.03 7.41 14.36
CA TYR A 336 11.39 6.35 15.13
C TYR A 336 11.94 4.96 14.76
N ILE A 337 12.04 4.64 13.47
CA ILE A 337 12.63 3.38 12.99
C ILE A 337 14.09 3.25 13.41
N GLY A 338 14.88 4.33 13.31
CA GLY A 338 16.26 4.33 13.79
C GLY A 338 16.37 3.99 15.28
N TRP A 339 15.44 4.48 16.10
CA TRP A 339 15.34 4.11 17.52
C TRP A 339 14.93 2.65 17.72
N VAL A 340 13.92 2.15 16.99
CA VAL A 340 13.49 0.73 17.05
C VAL A 340 14.65 -0.22 16.70
N VAL A 341 15.37 0.09 15.62
CA VAL A 341 16.52 -0.72 15.17
C VAL A 341 17.62 -0.72 16.22
N ALA A 342 17.95 0.43 16.81
CA ALA A 342 18.96 0.52 17.86
C ALA A 342 18.59 -0.31 19.10
N GLN A 343 17.31 -0.37 19.47
CA GLN A 343 16.85 -1.22 20.56
C GLN A 343 17.01 -2.71 20.23
N ARG A 344 16.63 -3.15 19.03
CA ARG A 344 16.76 -4.55 18.61
C ARG A 344 18.23 -5.00 18.53
N GLN A 345 19.12 -4.13 18.06
CA GLN A 345 20.57 -4.39 18.08
C GLN A 345 21.11 -4.56 19.50
N ALA A 346 20.65 -3.74 20.45
CA ALA A 346 21.03 -3.88 21.86
C ALA A 346 20.55 -5.20 22.47
N SER A 347 19.46 -5.78 21.95
CA SER A 347 18.93 -7.09 22.35
C SER A 347 19.65 -8.29 21.71
N GLY A 348 20.72 -8.09 20.94
CA GLY A 348 21.56 -9.17 20.38
C GLY A 348 21.09 -9.71 19.03
N LEU A 349 20.10 -9.10 18.38
CA LEU A 349 19.67 -9.48 17.03
C LEU A 349 20.58 -8.84 15.97
N SER A 350 21.04 -9.64 15.01
CA SER A 350 21.84 -9.18 13.87
C SER A 350 20.97 -8.41 12.88
N VAL A 351 20.96 -7.08 13.02
CA VAL A 351 20.33 -6.20 12.01
C VAL A 351 21.38 -5.78 11.00
N GLN A 352 21.24 -6.21 9.74
CA GLN A 352 22.02 -5.69 8.63
C GLN A 352 21.60 -4.24 8.35
N ALA A 353 22.55 -3.29 8.41
CA ALA A 353 22.29 -1.89 8.09
C ALA A 353 22.46 -1.67 6.59
N SER A 354 21.41 -1.19 5.92
CA SER A 354 21.48 -0.75 4.53
C SER A 354 22.36 0.50 4.38
N GLU A 355 22.97 0.67 3.21
CA GLU A 355 23.71 1.90 2.89
C GLU A 355 22.82 3.16 3.02
N PRO A 356 23.35 4.29 3.51
CA PRO A 356 22.57 5.52 3.60
C PRO A 356 22.05 5.96 2.22
N LEU A 357 20.74 6.26 2.13
CA LEU A 357 20.05 6.62 0.88
C LEU A 357 20.75 7.76 0.10
N LEU A 358 21.28 8.77 0.80
CA LEU A 358 22.00 9.87 0.16
C LEU A 358 23.28 9.39 -0.52
N GLN A 359 24.01 8.45 0.08
CA GLN A 359 25.22 7.90 -0.50
C GLN A 359 24.90 7.08 -1.75
N VAL A 360 23.86 6.23 -1.69
CA VAL A 360 23.37 5.47 -2.84
C VAL A 360 23.01 6.41 -3.99
N LEU A 361 22.27 7.48 -3.69
CA LEU A 361 21.87 8.50 -4.68
C LEU A 361 23.09 9.18 -5.31
N LEU A 362 24.04 9.67 -4.50
CA LEU A 362 25.23 10.35 -4.99
C LEU A 362 26.10 9.43 -5.86
N ASN A 363 26.27 8.17 -5.45
CA ASN A 363 27.02 7.18 -6.21
C ASN A 363 26.33 6.88 -7.56
N CYS A 364 25.01 6.65 -7.56
CA CYS A 364 24.25 6.41 -8.78
C CYS A 364 24.28 7.62 -9.72
N MET A 365 24.19 8.84 -9.18
CA MET A 365 24.32 10.07 -9.96
C MET A 365 25.73 10.23 -10.55
N ALA A 366 26.79 9.91 -9.80
CA ALA A 366 28.16 9.95 -10.29
C ALA A 366 28.37 8.95 -11.44
N MET A 367 27.83 7.73 -11.33
CA MET A 367 27.84 6.71 -12.40
C MET A 367 27.02 7.15 -13.64
N LEU A 368 25.85 7.77 -13.43
CA LEU A 368 25.00 8.25 -14.51
C LEU A 368 25.69 9.36 -15.32
N LEU A 369 26.28 10.34 -14.62
CA LEU A 369 26.96 11.51 -15.18
C LEU A 369 28.39 11.22 -15.69
N GLY A 370 28.92 10.02 -15.47
CA GLY A 370 30.25 9.62 -15.93
C GLY A 370 31.41 10.12 -15.06
N PHE A 371 31.13 10.59 -13.83
CA PHE A 371 32.16 10.93 -12.85
C PHE A 371 32.81 9.69 -12.22
N GLN A 372 32.16 8.52 -12.33
CA GLN A 372 32.66 7.22 -11.90
C GLN A 372 32.32 6.14 -12.93
N PRO A 373 33.10 5.04 -13.02
CA PRO A 373 32.76 3.92 -13.89
C PRO A 373 31.44 3.29 -13.45
N ARG A 374 30.59 2.93 -14.42
CA ARG A 374 29.33 2.22 -14.16
C ARG A 374 29.64 0.77 -13.80
N THR A 375 29.00 0.25 -12.76
CA THR A 375 29.01 -1.18 -12.46
C THR A 375 28.25 -1.95 -13.54
N GLU A 376 28.53 -3.25 -13.69
CA GLU A 376 27.82 -4.11 -14.65
C GLU A 376 26.31 -4.12 -14.38
N GLN A 377 25.91 -4.27 -13.12
CA GLN A 377 24.50 -4.23 -12.71
C GLN A 377 23.85 -2.88 -13.04
N PHE A 378 24.54 -1.75 -12.83
CA PHE A 378 23.98 -0.44 -13.14
C PHE A 378 23.80 -0.23 -14.65
N GLN A 379 24.76 -0.69 -15.46
CA GLN A 379 24.64 -0.64 -16.91
C GLN A 379 23.52 -1.55 -17.42
N LEU A 380 23.42 -2.77 -16.88
CA LEU A 380 22.34 -3.70 -17.19
C LEU A 380 20.96 -3.12 -16.85
N ALA A 381 20.82 -2.49 -15.68
CA ALA A 381 19.58 -1.84 -15.27
C ALA A 381 19.17 -0.71 -16.22
N LEU A 382 20.13 0.10 -16.70
CA LEU A 382 19.87 1.15 -17.69
C LEU A 382 19.33 0.58 -19.01
N ASP A 383 20.00 -0.45 -19.53
CA ASP A 383 19.67 -1.04 -20.83
C ASP A 383 18.33 -1.78 -20.77
N ASN A 384 18.14 -2.65 -19.78
CA ASN A 384 16.92 -3.43 -19.60
C ASN A 384 15.70 -2.54 -19.35
N MET A 385 15.81 -1.51 -18.49
CA MET A 385 14.70 -0.59 -18.22
C MET A 385 14.26 0.12 -19.50
N LEU A 386 15.21 0.63 -20.30
CA LEU A 386 14.90 1.32 -21.55
C LEU A 386 14.25 0.37 -22.56
N GLU A 387 14.77 -0.84 -22.71
CA GLU A 387 14.20 -1.86 -23.59
C GLU A 387 12.77 -2.20 -23.15
N ALA A 388 12.55 -2.50 -21.87
CA ALA A 388 11.23 -2.83 -21.32
C ALA A 388 10.21 -1.69 -21.50
N PHE A 389 10.66 -0.44 -21.46
CA PHE A 389 9.79 0.72 -21.60
C PHE A 389 9.16 0.85 -23.00
N VAL A 390 9.89 0.45 -24.04
CA VAL A 390 9.47 0.59 -25.45
C VAL A 390 9.06 -0.73 -26.10
N SER A 391 9.52 -1.87 -25.58
CA SER A 391 9.37 -3.17 -26.22
C SER A 391 7.90 -3.57 -26.37
N PRO A 392 7.42 -3.87 -27.59
CA PRO A 392 6.03 -4.32 -27.82
C PRO A 392 5.65 -5.61 -27.08
N GLY A 393 6.64 -6.41 -26.68
CA GLY A 393 6.44 -7.63 -25.87
C GLY A 393 6.16 -7.34 -24.39
N GLN A 394 6.55 -6.16 -23.89
CA GLN A 394 6.39 -5.76 -22.49
C GLN A 394 5.19 -4.82 -22.31
N LYS A 395 4.00 -5.40 -22.38
CA LYS A 395 2.73 -4.67 -22.20
C LYS A 395 2.38 -4.63 -20.72
N ILE A 396 2.76 -3.54 -20.04
CA ILE A 396 2.63 -3.41 -18.59
C ILE A 396 1.28 -2.84 -18.12
N THR A 397 0.52 -2.20 -19.01
CA THR A 397 -0.85 -1.73 -18.73
C THR A 397 -1.80 -2.16 -19.84
N MET A 398 -3.11 -1.98 -19.64
CA MET A 398 -4.11 -2.23 -20.68
C MET A 398 -3.99 -1.27 -21.87
N ALA A 399 -3.29 -0.14 -21.69
CA ALA A 399 -2.94 0.77 -22.78
C ALA A 399 -1.77 0.26 -23.63
N GLY A 400 -0.97 -0.69 -23.14
CA GLY A 400 0.18 -1.26 -23.83
C GLY A 400 1.48 -1.12 -23.05
N THR A 401 2.54 -0.70 -23.74
CA THR A 401 3.89 -0.53 -23.17
C THR A 401 3.99 0.68 -22.24
N GLY A 402 5.13 0.85 -21.56
CA GLY A 402 5.41 2.05 -20.78
C GLY A 402 5.29 3.33 -21.62
N LEU A 403 5.89 3.34 -22.81
CA LEU A 403 5.79 4.48 -23.74
C LEU A 403 4.35 4.77 -24.16
N MET A 404 3.55 3.76 -24.53
CA MET A 404 2.15 3.96 -24.90
C MET A 404 1.33 4.54 -23.74
N THR A 405 1.61 4.09 -22.52
CA THR A 405 0.96 4.59 -21.31
C THR A 405 1.29 6.07 -21.07
N VAL A 406 2.56 6.46 -21.22
CA VAL A 406 2.98 7.87 -21.15
C VAL A 406 2.29 8.71 -22.22
N CYS A 407 2.29 8.25 -23.48
CA CYS A 407 1.63 8.94 -24.58
C CYS A 407 0.14 9.15 -24.31
N LEU A 408 -0.57 8.12 -23.83
CA LEU A 408 -1.98 8.23 -23.45
C LEU A 408 -2.19 9.35 -22.42
N ILE A 409 -1.42 9.36 -21.33
CA ILE A 409 -1.58 10.37 -20.26
C ILE A 409 -1.30 11.78 -20.78
N LEU A 410 -0.24 11.96 -21.58
CA LEU A 410 0.10 13.26 -22.18
C LEU A 410 -0.96 13.74 -23.17
N ILE A 411 -1.56 12.82 -23.96
CA ILE A 411 -2.69 13.14 -24.84
C ILE A 411 -3.87 13.65 -24.03
N LEU A 412 -4.18 13.06 -22.87
CA LEU A 412 -5.28 13.54 -22.02
C LEU A 412 -5.04 14.96 -21.51
N PHE A 413 -3.81 15.30 -21.11
CA PHE A 413 -3.47 16.69 -20.77
C PHE A 413 -3.61 17.64 -21.97
N ALA A 414 -3.12 17.22 -23.15
CA ALA A 414 -3.23 18.02 -24.35
C ALA A 414 -4.69 18.28 -24.72
N LEU A 415 -5.54 17.25 -24.68
CA LEU A 415 -6.98 17.35 -24.91
C LEU A 415 -7.64 18.30 -23.88
N ALA A 416 -7.31 18.16 -22.59
CA ALA A 416 -7.83 19.06 -21.56
C ALA A 416 -7.44 20.54 -21.83
N ALA A 417 -6.20 20.80 -22.24
CA ALA A 417 -5.71 22.14 -22.56
C ALA A 417 -6.34 22.73 -23.82
N LEU A 418 -6.56 21.90 -24.85
CA LEU A 418 -7.15 22.30 -26.13
C LEU A 418 -8.65 22.57 -26.01
N LEU A 419 -9.39 21.73 -25.28
CA LEU A 419 -10.85 21.77 -25.22
C LEU A 419 -11.39 22.80 -24.24
N THR A 420 -10.62 23.19 -23.22
CA THR A 420 -11.06 24.21 -22.25
C THR A 420 -11.14 25.62 -22.87
N ALA A 421 -12.24 26.33 -22.61
CA ALA A 421 -12.40 27.74 -22.94
C ALA A 421 -11.65 28.65 -21.95
N ASP A 422 -11.37 28.16 -20.75
CA ASP A 422 -10.76 28.92 -19.65
C ASP A 422 -9.23 29.00 -19.84
N LYS A 423 -8.75 30.21 -20.13
CA LYS A 423 -7.31 30.50 -20.34
C LYS A 423 -6.46 30.18 -19.12
N GLN A 424 -6.99 30.35 -17.91
CA GLN A 424 -6.25 30.06 -16.68
C GLN A 424 -6.19 28.56 -16.43
N LEU A 425 -7.30 27.84 -16.64
CA LEU A 425 -7.31 26.38 -16.59
C LEU A 425 -6.34 25.78 -17.62
N ARG A 426 -6.29 26.34 -18.84
CA ARG A 426 -5.32 25.91 -19.86
C ARG A 426 -3.88 26.04 -19.39
N LYS A 427 -3.49 27.19 -18.82
CA LYS A 427 -2.15 27.40 -18.27
C LYS A 427 -1.84 26.45 -17.12
N ARG A 428 -2.80 26.25 -16.20
CA ARG A 428 -2.68 25.26 -15.11
C ARG A 428 -2.47 23.84 -15.63
N THR A 429 -3.17 23.47 -16.70
CA THR A 429 -3.04 22.16 -17.34
C THR A 429 -1.61 21.95 -17.87
N PHE A 430 -1.02 22.96 -18.53
CA PHE A 430 0.38 22.87 -18.98
C PHE A 430 1.38 22.78 -17.82
N VAL A 431 1.16 23.53 -16.74
CA VAL A 431 1.99 23.42 -15.52
C VAL A 431 1.87 22.02 -14.91
N ALA A 432 0.65 21.47 -14.82
CA ALA A 432 0.41 20.13 -14.32
C ALA A 432 1.13 19.09 -15.18
N MET A 433 0.95 19.16 -16.49
CA MET A 433 1.62 18.29 -17.46
C MET A 433 3.14 18.36 -17.29
N GLY A 434 3.75 19.56 -17.29
CA GLY A 434 5.20 19.71 -17.16
C GLY A 434 5.75 19.20 -15.82
N VAL A 435 5.13 19.58 -14.70
CA VAL A 435 5.60 19.17 -13.36
C VAL A 435 5.45 17.67 -13.15
N SER A 436 4.33 17.08 -13.58
CA SER A 436 4.12 15.63 -13.46
C SER A 436 4.98 14.82 -14.44
N THR A 437 5.25 15.30 -15.66
CA THR A 437 6.25 14.66 -16.54
C THR A 437 7.65 14.70 -15.94
N LEU A 438 8.05 15.84 -15.36
CA LEU A 438 9.34 15.94 -14.65
C LEU A 438 9.39 14.98 -13.45
N GLY A 439 8.29 14.90 -12.70
CA GLY A 439 8.14 13.94 -11.61
C GLY A 439 8.26 12.49 -12.07
N PHE A 440 7.65 12.14 -13.22
CA PHE A 440 7.79 10.81 -13.81
C PHE A 440 9.24 10.51 -14.19
N ALA A 441 9.94 11.46 -14.82
CA ALA A 441 11.35 11.29 -15.16
C ALA A 441 12.21 11.07 -13.91
N GLY A 442 11.97 11.84 -12.84
CA GLY A 442 12.65 11.64 -11.55
C GLY A 442 12.35 10.28 -10.92
N TYR A 443 11.10 9.82 -10.98
CA TYR A 443 10.70 8.51 -10.46
C TYR A 443 11.29 7.35 -11.29
N TYR A 444 11.30 7.49 -12.61
CA TYR A 444 11.90 6.51 -13.51
C TYR A 444 13.41 6.35 -13.24
N LEU A 445 14.11 7.46 -12.97
CA LEU A 445 15.51 7.45 -12.55
C LEU A 445 15.70 6.79 -11.18
N GLU A 446 14.82 7.05 -10.22
CA GLU A 446 14.84 6.38 -8.91
C GLU A 446 14.70 4.86 -9.06
N LEU A 447 13.81 4.37 -9.92
CA LEU A 447 13.73 2.94 -10.22
C LEU A 447 15.00 2.37 -10.86
N ILE A 448 15.63 3.10 -11.79
CA ILE A 448 16.92 2.68 -12.37
C ILE A 448 17.97 2.56 -11.25
N PHE A 449 18.01 3.49 -10.30
CA PHE A 449 18.96 3.45 -9.19
C PHE A 449 18.68 2.27 -8.25
N SER A 450 17.40 1.98 -8.00
CA SER A 450 16.98 0.83 -7.20
C SER A 450 17.40 -0.49 -7.84
N TYR A 451 17.15 -0.70 -9.15
CA TYR A 451 17.64 -1.89 -9.86
C TYR A 451 19.17 -1.92 -9.98
N GLY A 452 19.81 -0.77 -10.15
CA GLY A 452 21.25 -0.68 -10.33
C GLY A 452 22.07 -0.91 -9.05
N ARG A 453 21.47 -0.78 -7.86
CA ARG A 453 22.23 -0.83 -6.60
C ARG A 453 21.53 -1.41 -5.37
N VAL A 454 20.21 -1.31 -5.29
CA VAL A 454 19.43 -1.70 -4.10
C VAL A 454 18.94 -3.14 -4.22
N PHE A 455 18.38 -3.51 -5.36
CA PHE A 455 17.94 -4.88 -5.62
C PHE A 455 19.13 -5.80 -5.90
N SER A 456 18.93 -7.11 -5.69
CA SER A 456 19.94 -8.11 -6.02
C SER A 456 20.17 -8.19 -7.55
N ALA A 457 21.30 -8.73 -7.96
CA ALA A 457 21.67 -8.82 -9.37
C ALA A 457 20.65 -9.59 -10.22
N GLU A 458 20.04 -10.64 -9.66
CA GLU A 458 19.01 -11.45 -10.35
C GLU A 458 17.71 -10.66 -10.52
N GLN A 459 17.28 -9.94 -9.48
CA GLN A 459 16.09 -9.09 -9.53
C GLN A 459 16.27 -7.93 -10.52
N ALA A 460 17.49 -7.38 -10.60
CA ALA A 460 17.86 -6.37 -11.57
C ALA A 460 17.87 -6.89 -13.00
N ALA A 461 18.44 -8.08 -13.24
CA ALA A 461 18.49 -8.70 -14.55
C ALA A 461 17.10 -9.03 -15.11
N SER A 462 16.20 -9.51 -14.25
CA SER A 462 14.83 -9.89 -14.62
C SER A 462 13.81 -8.76 -14.57
N LEU A 463 14.20 -7.57 -14.08
CA LEU A 463 13.30 -6.45 -13.79
C LEU A 463 12.09 -6.89 -12.95
N GLU A 464 12.36 -7.63 -11.87
CA GLU A 464 11.30 -8.17 -11.02
C GLU A 464 10.35 -7.05 -10.55
N SER A 465 9.03 -7.29 -10.63
CA SER A 465 7.99 -6.33 -10.24
C SER A 465 7.97 -5.00 -11.01
N TYR A 466 8.68 -4.86 -12.14
CA TYR A 466 8.77 -3.62 -12.93
C TYR A 466 7.41 -2.98 -13.27
N SER A 467 6.46 -3.78 -13.77
CA SER A 467 5.12 -3.32 -14.12
C SER A 467 4.38 -2.76 -12.90
N ARG A 468 4.51 -3.42 -11.75
CA ARG A 468 3.89 -3.02 -10.47
C ARG A 468 4.45 -1.67 -10.01
N TYR A 469 5.77 -1.48 -10.02
CA TYR A 469 6.37 -0.22 -9.59
C TYR A 469 5.93 0.95 -10.49
N LEU A 470 6.01 0.81 -11.81
CA LEU A 470 5.55 1.87 -12.72
C LEU A 470 4.05 2.17 -12.61
N SER A 471 3.21 1.15 -12.35
CA SER A 471 1.77 1.32 -12.19
C SER A 471 1.40 2.32 -11.09
N SER A 472 2.21 2.42 -10.04
CA SER A 472 2.02 3.38 -8.94
C SER A 472 1.98 4.82 -9.46
N TYR A 473 3.00 5.22 -10.24
CA TYR A 473 3.07 6.58 -10.78
C TYR A 473 2.01 6.79 -11.88
N TYR A 474 1.82 5.82 -12.77
CA TYR A 474 0.84 5.94 -13.85
C TYR A 474 -0.59 6.11 -13.36
N THR A 475 -0.97 5.38 -12.31
CA THR A 475 -2.28 5.49 -11.66
C THR A 475 -2.54 6.93 -11.22
N GLY A 476 -1.63 7.51 -10.42
CA GLY A 476 -1.80 8.88 -9.95
C GLY A 476 -1.69 9.92 -11.06
N TRP A 477 -0.74 9.75 -11.98
CA TRP A 477 -0.53 10.66 -13.11
C TRP A 477 -1.74 10.70 -14.05
N PHE A 478 -2.35 9.54 -14.32
CA PHE A 478 -3.59 9.45 -15.07
C PHE A 478 -4.76 10.12 -14.34
N LEU A 479 -4.92 9.92 -13.03
CA LEU A 479 -5.94 10.62 -12.24
C LEU A 479 -5.78 12.15 -12.31
N ILE A 480 -4.54 12.63 -12.32
CA ILE A 480 -4.24 14.06 -12.51
C ILE A 480 -4.67 14.50 -13.92
N ALA A 481 -4.33 13.76 -14.98
CA ALA A 481 -4.78 14.10 -16.33
C ALA A 481 -6.32 14.07 -16.45
N LEU A 482 -6.94 13.08 -15.83
CA LEU A 482 -8.38 12.85 -15.82
C LEU A 482 -9.15 13.99 -15.13
N ILE A 483 -8.64 14.55 -14.01
CA ILE A 483 -9.29 15.71 -13.40
C ILE A 483 -9.20 16.94 -14.28
N PHE A 484 -8.05 17.20 -14.93
CA PHE A 484 -7.95 18.33 -15.84
C PHE A 484 -8.90 18.19 -17.04
N LEU A 485 -9.06 16.98 -17.56
CA LEU A 485 -10.04 16.69 -18.60
C LEU A 485 -11.48 16.91 -18.11
N GLY A 486 -11.81 16.45 -16.91
CA GLY A 486 -13.11 16.68 -16.27
C GLY A 486 -13.40 18.18 -16.02
N MET A 487 -12.40 18.93 -15.58
CA MET A 487 -12.49 20.39 -15.42
C MET A 487 -12.65 21.10 -16.76
N ALA A 488 -11.97 20.64 -17.81
CA ALA A 488 -12.11 21.16 -19.16
C ALA A 488 -13.51 20.90 -19.72
N ALA A 489 -14.08 19.70 -19.50
CA ALA A 489 -15.44 19.35 -19.89
C ALA A 489 -16.50 20.26 -19.27
N ARG A 490 -16.28 20.75 -18.05
CA ARG A 490 -17.19 21.73 -17.41
C ARG A 490 -17.10 23.13 -18.03
N LYS A 491 -16.01 23.45 -18.71
CA LYS A 491 -15.64 24.79 -19.20
C LYS A 491 -15.35 24.78 -20.70
N GLU A 492 -15.91 23.82 -21.44
CA GLU A 492 -15.57 23.59 -22.84
C GLU A 492 -16.20 24.61 -23.80
N ARG A 493 -15.62 24.73 -24.99
CA ARG A 493 -16.19 25.48 -26.13
C ARG A 493 -17.30 24.63 -26.82
N PRO A 494 -18.22 25.20 -27.61
CA PRO A 494 -19.68 25.08 -27.42
C PRO A 494 -20.35 23.72 -27.78
N TYR A 495 -19.63 22.58 -27.80
CA TYR A 495 -20.12 21.35 -28.44
C TYR A 495 -20.08 20.06 -27.59
N GLY A 496 -19.80 20.11 -26.29
CA GLY A 496 -19.87 18.88 -25.48
C GLY A 496 -18.73 17.86 -25.74
N ILE A 497 -17.72 18.22 -26.54
CA ILE A 497 -16.68 17.31 -27.06
C ILE A 497 -15.86 16.69 -25.94
N ALA A 498 -15.45 17.47 -24.95
CA ALA A 498 -14.70 16.96 -23.80
C ALA A 498 -15.57 16.03 -22.96
N SER A 499 -16.85 16.35 -22.76
CA SER A 499 -17.80 15.45 -22.08
C SER A 499 -17.96 14.11 -22.82
N CYS A 500 -18.09 14.14 -24.15
CA CYS A 500 -18.09 12.95 -24.99
C CYS A 500 -16.75 12.20 -24.95
N GLY A 501 -15.63 12.92 -24.86
CA GLY A 501 -14.29 12.34 -24.73
C GLY A 501 -14.11 11.57 -23.41
N VAL A 502 -14.60 12.12 -22.29
CA VAL A 502 -14.58 11.40 -21.00
C VAL A 502 -15.47 10.15 -21.08
N LEU A 503 -16.63 10.23 -21.73
CA LEU A 503 -17.49 9.06 -21.96
C LEU A 503 -16.81 8.00 -22.83
N ALA A 504 -16.19 8.39 -23.94
CA ALA A 504 -15.47 7.48 -24.83
C ALA A 504 -14.28 6.82 -24.12
N LEU A 505 -13.53 7.58 -23.31
CA LEU A 505 -12.46 7.05 -22.48
C LEU A 505 -12.99 6.00 -21.49
N ALA A 506 -14.03 6.34 -20.73
CA ALA A 506 -14.63 5.42 -19.76
C ALA A 506 -15.17 4.15 -20.43
N GLY A 507 -15.85 4.28 -21.57
CA GLY A 507 -16.34 3.15 -22.35
C GLY A 507 -15.21 2.28 -22.89
N THR A 508 -14.13 2.89 -23.39
CA THR A 508 -12.95 2.16 -23.87
C THR A 508 -12.27 1.39 -22.72
N MET A 509 -12.07 2.04 -21.57
CA MET A 509 -11.53 1.38 -20.39
C MET A 509 -12.41 0.20 -19.96
N LEU A 510 -13.73 0.37 -19.97
CA LEU A 510 -14.67 -0.69 -19.59
C LEU A 510 -14.59 -1.89 -20.54
N VAL A 511 -14.56 -1.63 -21.85
CA VAL A 511 -14.39 -2.67 -22.88
C VAL A 511 -13.04 -3.38 -22.71
N LEU A 512 -11.96 -2.64 -22.53
CA LEU A 512 -10.63 -3.21 -22.30
C LEU A 512 -10.59 -4.06 -21.02
N CYS A 513 -11.13 -3.57 -19.92
CA CYS A 513 -11.18 -4.33 -18.67
C CYS A 513 -11.96 -5.64 -18.84
N ASN A 514 -13.14 -5.58 -19.45
CA ASN A 514 -13.97 -6.77 -19.64
C ASN A 514 -13.37 -7.77 -20.66
N THR A 515 -12.62 -7.28 -21.67
CA THR A 515 -12.03 -8.15 -22.70
C THR A 515 -10.71 -8.79 -22.26
N LEU A 516 -9.87 -8.03 -21.55
CA LEU A 516 -8.55 -8.48 -21.12
C LEU A 516 -8.59 -9.20 -19.77
N LEU A 517 -9.51 -8.80 -18.89
CA LEU A 517 -9.70 -9.42 -17.58
C LEU A 517 -11.18 -9.86 -17.40
N PRO A 518 -11.55 -11.04 -17.93
CA PRO A 518 -12.90 -11.59 -17.78
C PRO A 518 -13.30 -11.75 -16.31
N MET A 519 -14.61 -11.68 -16.03
CA MET A 519 -15.16 -11.69 -14.67
C MET A 519 -14.72 -12.89 -13.81
N GLN A 520 -14.61 -14.09 -14.40
CA GLN A 520 -14.19 -15.31 -13.69
C GLN A 520 -12.72 -15.29 -13.21
N TYR A 521 -11.93 -14.34 -13.71
CA TYR A 521 -10.51 -14.18 -13.38
C TYR A 521 -10.22 -12.88 -12.64
N ASN A 522 -11.27 -12.15 -12.23
CA ASN A 522 -11.13 -10.90 -11.49
C ASN A 522 -11.63 -11.02 -10.05
N ASP A 523 -11.48 -9.92 -9.32
CA ASP A 523 -11.86 -9.76 -7.91
C ASP A 523 -13.32 -10.09 -7.57
N ILE A 524 -14.21 -10.07 -8.56
CA ILE A 524 -15.66 -10.18 -8.37
C ILE A 524 -16.11 -11.63 -8.55
N GLY A 525 -15.63 -12.30 -9.60
CA GLY A 525 -16.17 -13.59 -10.05
C GLY A 525 -15.22 -14.78 -9.91
N TYR A 526 -14.09 -14.65 -9.20
CA TYR A 526 -13.14 -15.75 -9.02
C TYR A 526 -13.82 -17.03 -8.46
N PRO A 527 -13.43 -18.22 -8.93
CA PRO A 527 -14.02 -19.48 -8.47
C PRO A 527 -13.64 -19.78 -7.02
N ASP A 528 -14.50 -20.46 -6.27
CA ASP A 528 -14.21 -20.85 -4.87
C ASP A 528 -12.98 -21.76 -4.76
N ALA A 529 -12.63 -22.47 -5.84
CA ALA A 529 -11.41 -23.27 -5.93
C ALA A 529 -10.13 -22.44 -5.78
N HIS A 530 -10.17 -21.12 -6.03
CA HIS A 530 -9.01 -20.23 -5.99
C HIS A 530 -8.29 -20.24 -4.62
N TYR A 531 -9.04 -20.34 -3.52
CA TYR A 531 -8.49 -20.34 -2.16
C TYR A 531 -8.48 -21.73 -1.52
N ARG A 532 -8.74 -22.81 -2.27
CA ARG A 532 -8.93 -24.14 -1.68
C ARG A 532 -7.69 -24.64 -0.93
N GLU A 533 -6.52 -24.51 -1.55
CA GLU A 533 -5.25 -24.97 -0.98
C GLU A 533 -4.86 -24.14 0.23
N LEU A 534 -4.86 -22.81 0.11
CA LEU A 534 -4.58 -21.89 1.22
C LEU A 534 -5.53 -22.07 2.41
N ARG A 535 -6.81 -22.37 2.18
CA ARG A 535 -7.76 -22.70 3.26
C ARG A 535 -7.47 -24.05 3.92
N ALA A 536 -6.94 -25.02 3.17
CA ALA A 536 -6.53 -26.30 3.74
C ALA A 536 -5.30 -26.11 4.65
N GLU A 537 -4.31 -25.33 4.21
CA GLU A 537 -3.15 -24.97 5.03
C GLU A 537 -3.56 -24.20 6.29
N GLN A 538 -4.48 -23.24 6.15
CA GLN A 538 -5.03 -22.50 7.30
C GLN A 538 -5.71 -23.44 8.31
N ALA A 539 -6.51 -24.41 7.85
CA ALA A 539 -7.17 -25.36 8.74
C ALA A 539 -6.17 -26.26 9.49
N VAL A 540 -5.05 -26.63 8.86
CA VAL A 540 -3.95 -27.32 9.52
C VAL A 540 -3.33 -26.44 10.61
N ALA A 541 -3.05 -25.17 10.29
CA ALA A 541 -2.50 -24.23 11.26
C ALA A 541 -3.45 -24.02 12.46
N ASP A 542 -4.76 -23.87 12.21
CA ASP A 542 -5.77 -23.72 13.26
C ASP A 542 -5.80 -24.95 14.18
N THR A 543 -5.67 -26.16 13.65
CA THR A 543 -5.59 -27.41 14.44
C THR A 543 -4.34 -27.44 15.33
N VAL A 544 -3.20 -27.01 14.80
CA VAL A 544 -1.95 -26.93 15.59
C VAL A 544 -2.07 -25.89 16.70
N LEU A 545 -2.68 -24.74 16.42
CA LEU A 545 -2.88 -23.67 17.40
C LEU A 545 -3.74 -24.09 18.60
N GLU A 546 -4.65 -25.05 18.44
CA GLU A 546 -5.43 -25.60 19.57
C GLU A 546 -4.56 -26.35 20.60
N GLN A 547 -3.37 -26.78 20.21
CA GLN A 547 -2.42 -27.53 21.05
C GLN A 547 -1.33 -26.67 21.69
N LEU A 548 -1.31 -25.36 21.39
CA LEU A 548 -0.25 -24.45 21.80
C LEU A 548 -0.70 -23.49 22.89
N GLU A 549 0.21 -23.16 23.80
CA GLU A 549 0.05 -22.13 24.81
C GLU A 549 0.58 -20.76 24.29
N PRO A 550 0.07 -19.64 24.82
CA PRO A 550 0.57 -18.32 24.43
C PRO A 550 2.06 -18.15 24.73
N GLY A 551 2.85 -17.88 23.69
CA GLY A 551 4.30 -17.67 23.77
C GLY A 551 5.13 -18.87 23.32
N ASP A 552 4.49 -20.00 23.04
CA ASP A 552 5.17 -21.18 22.50
C ASP A 552 5.88 -20.86 21.17
N ARG A 553 7.09 -21.38 21.04
CA ARG A 553 7.93 -21.25 19.84
C ARG A 553 7.96 -22.58 19.09
N LEU A 554 7.76 -22.53 17.78
CA LEU A 554 7.70 -23.72 16.93
C LEU A 554 8.84 -23.75 15.92
N PHE A 555 9.49 -24.90 15.81
CA PHE A 555 10.36 -25.20 14.69
C PHE A 555 9.55 -25.81 13.54
N PHE A 556 9.67 -25.25 12.33
CA PHE A 556 8.90 -25.70 11.16
C PHE A 556 9.69 -26.64 10.25
N VAL A 557 9.09 -27.77 9.89
CA VAL A 557 9.60 -28.70 8.89
C VAL A 557 8.56 -28.95 7.80
N SER A 558 8.90 -28.61 6.56
CA SER A 558 8.12 -29.00 5.37
C SER A 558 9.04 -29.54 4.28
N GLN A 559 8.95 -30.85 4.03
CA GLN A 559 9.70 -31.51 2.96
C GLN A 559 9.08 -31.19 1.60
N ARG A 560 9.92 -30.97 0.58
CA ARG A 560 9.52 -30.61 -0.78
C ARG A 560 8.78 -29.26 -0.87
N ASP A 561 9.07 -28.37 0.06
CA ASP A 561 8.71 -26.96 -0.01
C ASP A 561 9.80 -26.23 -0.80
N ASP A 562 9.62 -26.18 -2.13
CA ASP A 562 10.53 -25.48 -3.02
C ASP A 562 10.43 -23.97 -2.72
N PHE A 563 11.54 -23.34 -2.33
CA PHE A 563 11.66 -21.91 -1.99
C PHE A 563 11.05 -21.45 -0.65
N GLY A 564 10.59 -22.37 0.22
CA GLY A 564 10.17 -22.04 1.60
C GLY A 564 8.86 -21.25 1.69
N GLU A 565 7.99 -21.37 0.68
CA GLU A 565 6.73 -20.60 0.60
C GLU A 565 5.79 -20.92 1.74
N LYS A 566 5.72 -22.19 2.11
CA LYS A 566 4.83 -22.63 3.17
C LYS A 566 5.25 -22.11 4.54
N TRP A 567 6.55 -21.91 4.75
CA TRP A 567 7.00 -21.26 5.98
C TRP A 567 6.39 -19.86 6.13
N PHE A 568 6.29 -19.07 5.06
CA PHE A 568 5.62 -17.76 5.12
C PHE A 568 4.12 -17.88 5.38
N HIS A 569 3.46 -18.88 4.78
CA HIS A 569 2.04 -19.14 5.01
C HIS A 569 1.77 -19.49 6.48
N TYR A 570 2.47 -20.49 7.03
CA TYR A 570 2.29 -20.91 8.41
C TYR A 570 2.78 -19.85 9.41
N SER A 571 3.86 -19.12 9.12
CA SER A 571 4.28 -17.98 9.95
C SER A 571 3.17 -16.96 10.08
N TYR A 572 2.42 -16.69 9.02
CA TYR A 572 1.26 -15.81 9.05
C TYR A 572 0.06 -16.46 9.77
N TYR A 573 -0.28 -17.71 9.46
CA TYR A 573 -1.45 -18.38 10.05
C TYR A 573 -1.31 -18.60 11.56
N MET A 574 -0.11 -18.94 12.03
CA MET A 574 0.17 -19.26 13.43
C MET A 574 0.27 -18.05 14.35
N LEU A 575 0.31 -16.81 13.83
CA LEU A 575 0.30 -15.64 14.69
C LEU A 575 -0.88 -15.65 15.67
N PRO A 576 -0.64 -15.46 16.99
CA PRO A 576 0.57 -14.88 17.58
C PRO A 576 1.69 -15.86 17.98
N ALA A 577 1.52 -17.18 17.83
CA ALA A 577 2.60 -18.14 18.08
C ALA A 577 3.80 -17.85 17.16
N ILE A 578 5.00 -18.07 17.67
CA ILE A 578 6.23 -17.72 16.97
C ILE A 578 6.74 -18.94 16.22
N LEU A 579 6.58 -18.92 14.89
CA LEU A 579 7.23 -19.90 14.02
C LEU A 579 8.67 -19.46 13.78
N ASP A 580 9.62 -20.19 14.35
CA ASP A 580 11.04 -19.89 14.27
C ASP A 580 11.55 -20.05 12.83
N PHE A 581 12.53 -19.22 12.46
CA PHE A 581 13.12 -19.25 11.13
C PHE A 581 14.01 -20.50 10.99
N SER A 582 13.45 -21.61 10.52
CA SER A 582 14.12 -22.91 10.51
C SER A 582 15.27 -23.08 9.49
N GLY A 583 15.78 -21.97 8.93
CA GLY A 583 16.89 -21.95 7.99
C GLY A 583 18.08 -21.13 8.48
N VAL A 584 19.30 -21.52 8.10
CA VAL A 584 20.50 -20.69 8.27
C VAL A 584 20.88 -20.14 6.90
N PRO A 585 21.25 -18.85 6.77
CA PRO A 585 21.84 -18.35 5.54
C PRO A 585 23.03 -19.24 5.16
N ASP A 586 23.09 -19.65 3.89
CA ASP A 586 24.19 -20.48 3.41
C ASP A 586 25.53 -19.83 3.79
N LYS A 587 26.57 -20.64 4.03
CA LYS A 587 27.94 -20.15 4.34
C LYS A 587 28.49 -19.23 3.24
N GLU A 588 27.86 -19.22 2.06
CA GLU A 588 28.15 -18.35 0.91
C GLU A 588 27.27 -17.08 0.84
N GLY A 589 26.48 -16.76 1.87
CA GLY A 589 25.68 -15.53 1.92
C GLY A 589 24.34 -15.60 1.17
N GLY A 590 23.88 -16.80 0.82
CA GLY A 590 22.53 -17.02 0.28
C GLY A 590 21.46 -16.88 1.37
N ILE A 591 20.30 -16.29 1.01
CA ILE A 591 19.11 -16.26 1.87
C ILE A 591 18.54 -17.68 1.91
N GLY A 592 18.99 -18.51 2.86
CA GLY A 592 18.30 -19.76 3.15
C GLY A 592 16.89 -19.41 3.61
N GLY A 593 15.86 -19.79 2.85
CA GLY A 593 14.47 -19.56 3.26
C GLY A 593 14.16 -20.24 4.60
N GLY A 594 13.21 -19.68 5.35
CA GLY A 594 12.62 -20.41 6.48
C GLY A 594 11.87 -21.62 5.93
N GLY A 595 11.87 -22.74 6.65
CA GLY A 595 11.39 -24.01 6.10
C GLY A 595 12.29 -24.57 5.00
N GLY A 596 11.80 -25.58 4.29
CA GLY A 596 12.51 -26.25 3.18
C GLY A 596 12.87 -27.71 3.44
N THR A 597 13.39 -28.36 2.41
CA THR A 597 13.73 -29.80 2.43
C THR A 597 14.95 -30.06 3.33
N PHE A 598 14.72 -30.60 4.52
CA PHE A 598 15.76 -31.04 5.45
C PHE A 598 16.22 -32.46 5.14
N GLY A 599 17.53 -32.68 5.08
CA GLY A 599 18.08 -34.01 4.94
C GLY A 599 19.58 -34.02 4.67
N LEU A 600 20.23 -35.14 4.98
CA LEU A 600 21.67 -35.27 4.76
C LEU A 600 22.03 -35.34 3.27
N PRO A 601 23.22 -34.84 2.86
CA PRO A 601 23.67 -34.87 1.47
C PRO A 601 23.59 -36.28 0.86
N GLY A 602 23.08 -36.38 -0.37
CA GLY A 602 22.97 -37.65 -1.10
C GLY A 602 21.78 -38.55 -0.72
N GLN A 603 20.94 -38.15 0.25
CA GLN A 603 19.77 -38.95 0.66
C GLN A 603 18.44 -38.54 0.00
N GLY A 604 18.42 -37.41 -0.73
CA GLY A 604 17.21 -36.77 -1.29
C GLY A 604 16.77 -37.22 -2.69
N GLY A 605 17.32 -38.31 -3.25
CA GLY A 605 16.86 -38.84 -4.55
C GLY A 605 16.99 -37.88 -5.74
N GLY A 606 17.90 -36.91 -5.68
CA GLY A 606 18.12 -35.89 -6.71
C GLY A 606 17.52 -34.51 -6.40
N ILE A 607 16.76 -34.36 -5.30
CA ILE A 607 16.28 -33.06 -4.81
C ILE A 607 17.36 -32.46 -3.89
N PRO A 608 17.82 -31.21 -4.10
CA PRO A 608 18.77 -30.56 -3.20
C PRO A 608 18.16 -30.43 -1.79
N SER A 609 18.86 -30.93 -0.77
CA SER A 609 18.53 -30.60 0.62
C SER A 609 18.94 -29.14 0.85
N TYR A 610 17.99 -28.29 1.22
CA TYR A 610 18.26 -26.89 1.54
C TYR A 610 18.95 -26.75 2.91
N HIS A 611 18.68 -27.69 3.82
CA HIS A 611 19.24 -27.70 5.18
C HIS A 611 19.84 -29.07 5.49
N ALA A 612 21.17 -29.13 5.56
CA ALA A 612 21.95 -30.37 5.72
C ALA A 612 22.51 -30.53 7.15
N TYR A 613 21.72 -30.22 8.18
CA TYR A 613 22.12 -30.37 9.58
C TYR A 613 22.37 -31.85 9.93
N THR A 614 23.41 -32.13 10.72
CA THR A 614 23.46 -33.39 11.47
C THR A 614 22.33 -33.43 12.51
N PRO A 615 21.95 -34.60 13.03
CA PRO A 615 20.95 -34.69 14.09
C PRO A 615 21.29 -33.85 15.31
N GLU A 616 22.57 -33.79 15.68
CA GLU A 616 23.08 -33.00 16.80
C GLU A 616 22.99 -31.49 16.51
N GLU A 617 23.35 -31.06 15.30
CA GLU A 617 23.24 -29.66 14.87
C GLU A 617 21.79 -29.19 14.84
N LEU A 618 20.88 -30.04 14.33
CA LEU A 618 19.45 -29.73 14.30
C LEU A 618 18.88 -29.59 15.71
N LEU A 619 19.20 -30.53 16.61
CA LEU A 619 18.73 -30.48 18.00
C LEU A 619 19.31 -29.28 18.74
N ALA A 620 20.58 -28.94 18.52
CA ALA A 620 21.23 -27.77 19.10
C ALA A 620 20.61 -26.47 18.59
N TYR A 621 20.19 -26.42 17.32
CA TYR A 621 19.50 -25.28 16.74
C TYR A 621 18.10 -25.08 17.36
N ILE A 622 17.30 -26.15 17.40
CA ILE A 622 15.94 -26.14 17.97
C ILE A 622 15.98 -25.69 19.43
N THR A 623 16.86 -26.30 20.23
CA THR A 623 17.00 -25.98 21.66
C THR A 623 17.65 -24.62 21.87
N GLY A 624 18.64 -24.24 21.05
CA GLY A 624 19.32 -22.95 21.12
C GLY A 624 18.41 -21.75 20.81
N ASN A 625 17.43 -21.92 19.92
CA ASN A 625 16.42 -20.89 19.61
C ASN A 625 15.21 -20.95 20.57
N GLY A 626 15.22 -21.84 21.56
CA GLY A 626 14.17 -21.97 22.57
C GLY A 626 12.83 -22.47 22.01
N CYS A 627 12.85 -23.34 21.00
CA CYS A 627 11.62 -23.93 20.47
C CYS A 627 11.01 -24.95 21.45
N ASP A 628 9.72 -24.82 21.72
CA ASP A 628 8.93 -25.71 22.57
C ASP A 628 8.36 -26.90 21.79
N TYR A 629 8.14 -26.71 20.48
CA TYR A 629 7.58 -27.74 19.61
C TYR A 629 8.25 -27.80 18.24
N ILE A 630 8.05 -28.93 17.55
CA ILE A 630 8.32 -29.11 16.13
C ILE A 630 7.02 -29.43 15.41
N PHE A 631 6.70 -28.63 14.39
CA PHE A 631 5.53 -28.80 13.52
C PHE A 631 5.94 -29.34 12.14
N PHE A 632 5.21 -30.35 11.66
CA PHE A 632 5.42 -31.02 10.38
C PHE A 632 4.20 -30.90 9.48
N GLU A 633 4.41 -30.45 8.24
CA GLU A 633 3.36 -30.46 7.22
C GLU A 633 3.59 -31.56 6.16
N ASN A 634 4.85 -31.85 5.84
CA ASN A 634 5.22 -32.92 4.90
C ASN A 634 6.47 -33.64 5.41
N LEU A 635 6.39 -34.97 5.48
CA LEU A 635 7.50 -35.85 5.84
C LEU A 635 7.86 -36.76 4.68
N ASP A 636 9.15 -36.91 4.45
CA ASP A 636 9.68 -37.80 3.42
C ASP A 636 10.64 -38.85 3.99
N LYS A 637 11.07 -39.79 3.15
CA LYS A 637 11.98 -40.86 3.57
C LYS A 637 13.39 -40.36 3.87
N ALA A 638 13.80 -39.21 3.34
CA ALA A 638 15.12 -38.64 3.61
C ALA A 638 15.17 -38.08 5.03
N PHE A 639 14.18 -37.26 5.41
CA PHE A 639 14.07 -36.71 6.76
C PHE A 639 13.99 -37.79 7.82
N ILE A 640 13.10 -38.78 7.64
CA ILE A 640 12.93 -39.87 8.61
C ILE A 640 14.24 -40.66 8.79
N ARG A 641 14.98 -40.93 7.70
CA ARG A 641 16.25 -41.66 7.81
C ARG A 641 17.31 -40.85 8.53
N ALA A 642 17.36 -39.54 8.30
CA ALA A 642 18.33 -38.65 8.90
C ALA A 642 18.05 -38.41 10.40
N TYR A 643 16.80 -38.18 10.79
CA TYR A 643 16.49 -37.58 12.09
C TYR A 643 15.65 -38.43 13.04
N LYS A 644 15.18 -39.64 12.65
CA LYS A 644 14.32 -40.49 13.51
C LYS A 644 14.87 -40.73 14.93
N THR A 645 16.18 -40.66 15.13
CA THR A 645 16.83 -40.90 16.44
C THR A 645 16.55 -39.80 17.45
N LEU A 646 16.13 -38.61 17.00
CA LEU A 646 15.75 -37.50 17.88
C LEU A 646 14.33 -37.65 18.46
N PHE A 647 13.50 -38.53 17.88
CA PHE A 647 12.09 -38.68 18.21
C PHE A 647 11.86 -39.96 19.02
N SER A 648 11.13 -39.84 20.13
CA SER A 648 10.84 -40.92 21.07
C SER A 648 10.16 -42.14 20.43
N ASP A 649 9.33 -41.93 19.41
CA ASP A 649 8.62 -42.98 18.66
C ASP A 649 9.23 -43.24 17.27
N GLY A 650 10.35 -42.60 16.95
CA GLY A 650 10.99 -42.67 15.64
C GLY A 650 10.15 -42.10 14.49
N LEU A 651 9.29 -41.10 14.74
CA LEU A 651 8.33 -40.48 13.80
C LEU A 651 7.20 -41.42 13.35
N ALA A 652 6.89 -42.46 14.13
CA ALA A 652 5.89 -43.44 13.76
C ALA A 652 4.47 -42.86 13.74
N ALA A 653 4.12 -42.01 14.71
CA ALA A 653 2.83 -41.33 14.80
C ALA A 653 2.65 -40.35 13.64
N ALA A 654 3.67 -39.55 13.33
CA ALA A 654 3.59 -38.61 12.20
C ALA A 654 3.46 -39.31 10.85
N LYS A 655 4.13 -40.46 10.67
CA LYS A 655 4.01 -41.26 9.46
C LYS A 655 2.61 -41.86 9.25
N ARG A 656 1.89 -42.15 10.35
CA ARG A 656 0.50 -42.62 10.29
C ARG A 656 -0.51 -41.47 10.12
N GLY A 657 -0.07 -40.23 10.31
CA GLY A 657 -0.94 -39.05 10.35
C GLY A 657 -1.63 -38.86 11.70
N ASP A 658 -1.16 -39.54 12.76
CA ASP A 658 -1.73 -39.44 14.10
C ASP A 658 -1.34 -38.11 14.80
N THR A 659 -0.28 -37.45 14.34
CA THR A 659 0.16 -36.15 14.85
C THR A 659 0.97 -35.39 13.80
N MET A 660 0.95 -34.07 13.91
CA MET A 660 1.81 -33.15 13.18
C MET A 660 2.76 -32.38 14.10
N LEU A 661 2.70 -32.63 15.42
CA LEU A 661 3.35 -31.83 16.44
C LEU A 661 4.13 -32.70 17.42
N TYR A 662 5.38 -32.33 17.71
CA TYR A 662 6.19 -32.97 18.75
C TYR A 662 6.65 -31.93 19.75
N ARG A 663 6.55 -32.23 21.03
CA ARG A 663 7.04 -31.38 22.12
C ARG A 663 8.53 -31.62 22.35
N VAL A 664 9.26 -30.55 22.63
CA VAL A 664 10.67 -30.59 23.02
C VAL A 664 10.74 -30.80 24.52
N GLU A 665 11.10 -32.00 24.96
CA GLU A 665 11.24 -32.33 26.38
C GLU A 665 12.70 -32.53 26.74
N THR A 666 13.18 -31.80 27.74
CA THR A 666 14.54 -31.99 28.29
C THR A 666 14.44 -32.62 29.67
N ALA A 667 14.90 -33.87 29.78
CA ALA A 667 14.93 -34.62 31.04
C ALA A 667 16.33 -35.17 31.30
N ALA A 668 16.85 -34.96 32.50
CA ALA A 668 18.16 -35.48 32.94
C ALA A 668 19.35 -35.16 32.02
N GLY A 669 19.30 -34.05 31.26
CA GLY A 669 20.38 -33.63 30.36
C GLY A 669 20.29 -34.18 28.94
N GLU A 670 19.28 -35.01 28.64
CA GLU A 670 18.95 -35.46 27.28
C GLU A 670 17.67 -34.77 26.81
N THR A 671 17.68 -34.23 25.60
CA THR A 671 16.51 -33.65 24.94
C THR A 671 15.93 -34.67 23.97
N VAL A 672 14.64 -34.98 24.13
CA VAL A 672 13.90 -35.93 23.29
C VAL A 672 12.63 -35.26 22.78
N LEU A 673 12.25 -35.59 21.55
CA LEU A 673 11.05 -35.08 20.90
C LEU A 673 9.90 -36.08 21.09
N THR A 674 8.84 -35.66 21.79
CA THR A 674 7.69 -36.51 22.16
C THR A 674 6.45 -36.17 21.33
N PRO A 675 5.75 -37.15 20.75
CA PRO A 675 4.56 -36.86 19.94
C PRO A 675 3.45 -36.27 20.80
N VAL A 676 2.83 -35.19 20.32
CA VAL A 676 1.60 -34.65 20.90
C VAL A 676 0.44 -35.42 20.24
N LEU A 677 -0.20 -36.30 21.01
CA LEU A 677 -1.34 -37.06 20.57
C LEU A 677 -2.61 -36.42 21.15
N ASP A 678 -3.64 -36.29 20.31
CA ASP A 678 -4.97 -35.80 20.72
C ASP A 678 -5.65 -36.70 21.77
#